data_AF-A0A924UY82-F1
#
_entry.id   AF-A0A924UY82-F1
#
_cell.length_a   1.000
_cell.length_b   1.000
_cell.length_c   1.000
_cell.angle_alpha   90.00
_cell.angle_beta   90.00
_cell.angle_gamma   90.00
#
_symmetry.space_group_name_H-M   'P 1'
#
loop_
_entity.id
_entity.type
_entity.pdbx_description
1 polymer ?
#
loop_
_entity_poly.entity_id
_entity_poly.type
_entity_poly.pdbx_seq_one_letter_code
_entity_poly.pdbx_strand_id
1 'polypeptide(L)'
;KLIFEKLVLDKKEDYNTKVLSTSFPKTTTASIYTSKQTQKSGFYRFFFGNHYRKYYSLPIVATTTTIDTLYGGLQPKRSGGGHQSNSLQLIDKTGKEYVMRAMKKSTTRFIQSVAFKNQFIQDEFDDTYAENLLSDFYTTAHPYTPFAVGNLAAKIGVAHANPNLYYIPKHSALQNFNAEFGNELYLVEERPSDSQKDVASFGNPMAIISTKEVLKNLHKDEKYTIDESAYIKARLFDMLIGDWDRHEDQWRWGEYKVGQKVIYKPIPRDRDQAFTKYDGALLFVLMKSIPLRHMQSFTDEMKNVKLMNREPYPLDLAFIKTADENEWIKQAKYIQDNLSDEAIEAAFDNLPEAVQDETLQDIKRKLKLRKKELQQSASQYYSVLQHTVLIVGTDKKDKFVIQNKGRNKLEIQVFRLKNDGDELQYTKNFNAKNTKKIWIYGLDDNDIFEVKGKAQSGIKIRLIGGQNEDSFIVEDGRKIKIHDFKSKTNTYALDAKSKILLSDDYETSLYDYKKPKYNAFSGLPNIGFNPDDGIKIGIVAGYLVNDFKQNPYTQKHSLKTNYFFATKGYEVIYNGKFPKLFGKWDADFESRFTSPNFTINYFGYGNETVNEDDAFGMDFNRVRIRMLKVMPSIKRVGKYGSTIQLQTSFERITVEETMNRFVDLSPSVNTAVFQSQQFAGAMMKYSFENYDIPSFPSMGMGFSIAGTWKMNLENTKRNFPALESKLNFNHKIDANGKLVFATILKGKAVLNDNFEFYQGTTLGGDYDLRGFRNERFLGNRSFYQSSDIRLNLGKIKRTIIPMSYGVLGGFDYGRVWKKGESSDKWHQSFGGGLWLNGLNVLTARITYFKSAGEEARIAFGLGFGF
;
A
#
# COMPACT_ATOMS: atom_id res chain seq x y z
N LYS A 1 -38.85 32.62 7.19
CA LYS A 1 -39.40 31.28 7.50
C LYS A 1 -38.30 30.27 7.22
N LEU A 2 -37.75 29.62 8.25
CA LEU A 2 -36.80 28.52 8.08
C LEU A 2 -37.56 27.34 7.44
N ILE A 3 -37.04 26.77 6.34
CA ILE A 3 -37.75 25.77 5.53
C ILE A 3 -37.29 24.35 5.88
N PHE A 4 -36.15 24.19 6.58
CA PHE A 4 -35.70 22.89 7.07
C PHE A 4 -34.74 23.03 8.26
N GLU A 5 -34.96 22.22 9.29
CA GLU A 5 -34.06 22.00 10.43
C GLU A 5 -33.94 20.48 10.62
N LYS A 6 -32.71 19.98 10.76
CA LYS A 6 -32.44 18.57 11.04
C LYS A 6 -31.54 18.49 12.26
N LEU A 7 -32.00 17.84 13.31
CA LEU A 7 -31.19 17.50 14.46
C LEU A 7 -30.10 16.53 13.99
N VAL A 8 -28.84 16.99 13.98
CA VAL A 8 -27.70 16.21 13.47
C VAL A 8 -27.13 15.28 14.55
N LEU A 9 -27.29 15.66 15.82
CA LEU A 9 -26.84 14.92 16.98
C LEU A 9 -27.86 15.10 18.10
N ASP A 10 -28.35 13.99 18.65
CA ASP A 10 -29.13 14.03 19.89
C ASP A 10 -28.29 14.59 21.02
N LYS A 11 -28.94 15.28 21.96
CA LYS A 11 -28.31 15.64 23.23
C LYS A 11 -27.97 14.32 23.94
N LYS A 12 -26.69 13.99 24.09
CA LYS A 12 -26.27 12.79 24.84
C LYS A 12 -26.90 12.84 26.23
N GLU A 13 -27.68 11.80 26.57
CA GLU A 13 -28.21 11.65 27.92
C GLU A 13 -27.05 11.50 28.92
N ASP A 14 -27.18 12.13 30.08
CA ASP A 14 -26.18 12.02 31.15
C ASP A 14 -26.14 10.59 31.69
N TYR A 15 -24.94 10.01 31.80
CA TYR A 15 -24.77 8.66 32.32
C TYR A 15 -25.16 8.66 33.80
N ASN A 16 -26.13 7.81 34.20
CA ASN A 16 -26.60 7.78 35.58
C ASN A 16 -25.51 7.20 36.52
N THR A 17 -24.72 8.10 37.12
CA THR A 17 -23.64 7.74 38.04
C THR A 17 -24.12 7.42 39.45
N LYS A 18 -25.37 7.72 39.81
CA LYS A 18 -25.91 7.53 41.18
C LYS A 18 -26.10 6.06 41.56
N VAL A 19 -26.11 5.15 40.59
CA VAL A 19 -26.31 3.70 40.78
C VAL A 19 -24.98 2.94 40.80
N LEU A 20 -23.84 3.63 40.62
CA LEU A 20 -22.52 3.00 40.59
C LEU A 20 -22.01 2.73 42.02
N SER A 21 -21.29 1.62 42.20
CA SER A 21 -20.65 1.29 43.48
C SER A 21 -19.64 2.37 43.88
N THR A 22 -19.53 2.61 45.18
CA THR A 22 -18.54 3.51 45.79
C THR A 22 -17.42 2.73 46.50
N SER A 23 -17.53 1.40 46.58
CA SER A 23 -16.54 0.51 47.20
C SER A 23 -16.11 -0.58 46.24
N PHE A 24 -14.81 -0.84 46.18
CA PHE A 24 -14.19 -1.79 45.27
C PHE A 24 -13.10 -2.59 46.01
N PRO A 25 -12.88 -3.87 45.65
CA PRO A 25 -11.77 -4.65 46.21
C PRO A 25 -10.43 -4.01 45.82
N LYS A 26 -9.37 -4.21 46.62
CA LYS A 26 -8.03 -3.66 46.33
C LYS A 26 -7.42 -4.24 45.05
N THR A 27 -7.72 -5.49 44.75
CA THR A 27 -7.28 -6.20 43.56
C THR A 27 -8.48 -6.85 42.89
N THR A 28 -8.42 -6.95 41.57
CA THR A 28 -9.42 -7.65 40.75
C THR A 28 -8.70 -8.54 39.75
N THR A 29 -9.25 -9.73 39.52
CA THR A 29 -8.80 -10.60 38.44
C THR A 29 -9.61 -10.32 37.18
N ALA A 30 -8.96 -9.89 36.11
CA ALA A 30 -9.60 -9.56 34.84
C ALA A 30 -8.77 -10.03 33.64
N SER A 31 -9.40 -10.21 32.49
CA SER A 31 -8.74 -10.48 31.20
C SER A 31 -9.08 -9.39 30.20
N ILE A 32 -8.24 -9.20 29.17
CA ILE A 32 -8.46 -8.19 28.13
C ILE A 32 -9.62 -8.60 27.21
N TYR A 33 -9.63 -9.87 26.82
CA TYR A 33 -10.70 -10.51 26.06
C TYR A 33 -11.28 -11.67 26.84
N THR A 34 -12.50 -12.06 26.51
CA THR A 34 -13.10 -13.30 27.00
C THR A 34 -12.44 -14.51 26.37
N SER A 35 -12.47 -15.68 27.03
CA SER A 35 -11.93 -16.93 26.47
C SER A 35 -12.57 -17.32 25.13
N LYS A 36 -13.86 -16.99 24.95
CA LYS A 36 -14.60 -17.22 23.69
C LYS A 36 -14.02 -16.42 22.52
N GLN A 37 -13.49 -15.21 22.77
CA GLN A 37 -12.93 -14.36 21.71
C GLN A 37 -11.58 -14.88 21.21
N THR A 38 -10.77 -15.49 22.07
CA THR A 38 -9.41 -15.97 21.77
C THR A 38 -9.35 -17.43 21.33
N GLN A 39 -10.37 -18.25 21.64
CA GLN A 39 -10.43 -19.65 21.23
C GLN A 39 -10.71 -19.80 19.72
N LYS A 40 -9.79 -20.43 18.99
CA LYS A 40 -9.89 -20.69 17.54
C LYS A 40 -9.67 -22.17 17.23
N SER A 41 -10.24 -22.69 16.14
CA SER A 41 -10.03 -24.08 15.70
C SER A 41 -8.62 -24.32 15.15
N GLY A 42 -8.17 -25.58 15.07
CA GLY A 42 -6.87 -25.92 14.48
C GLY A 42 -6.73 -25.47 13.03
N PHE A 43 -7.78 -25.65 12.23
CA PHE A 43 -7.85 -25.17 10.84
C PHE A 43 -7.66 -23.66 10.73
N TYR A 44 -8.31 -22.88 11.62
CA TYR A 44 -8.12 -21.43 11.65
C TYR A 44 -6.66 -21.07 11.99
N ARG A 45 -6.08 -21.71 13.01
CA ARG A 45 -4.69 -21.44 13.43
C ARG A 45 -3.65 -21.82 12.38
N PHE A 46 -3.93 -22.81 11.53
CA PHE A 46 -3.06 -23.15 10.40
C PHE A 46 -2.94 -21.99 9.40
N PHE A 47 -4.06 -21.37 9.01
CA PHE A 47 -4.05 -20.26 8.04
C PHE A 47 -3.69 -18.92 8.67
N PHE A 48 -4.15 -18.68 9.89
CA PHE A 48 -4.14 -17.39 10.57
C PHE A 48 -3.17 -17.32 11.74
N GLY A 49 -2.43 -18.38 12.06
CA GLY A 49 -1.42 -18.38 13.10
C GLY A 49 -1.97 -18.58 14.51
N ASN A 50 -1.06 -18.70 15.48
CA ASN A 50 -1.35 -18.81 16.91
C ASN A 50 -1.27 -17.45 17.63
N HIS A 51 -0.40 -16.56 17.15
CA HIS A 51 -0.14 -15.23 17.73
C HIS A 51 0.14 -15.29 19.25
N TYR A 52 -0.26 -14.26 20.00
CA TYR A 52 -0.22 -14.14 21.46
C TYR A 52 -1.62 -14.24 22.11
N ARG A 53 -2.61 -14.84 21.42
CA ARG A 53 -4.02 -14.92 21.87
C ARG A 53 -4.20 -15.35 23.32
N LYS A 54 -3.40 -16.33 23.78
CA LYS A 54 -3.53 -16.89 25.13
C LYS A 54 -3.43 -15.80 26.21
N TYR A 55 -2.59 -14.79 26.04
CA TYR A 55 -2.38 -13.72 27.02
C TYR A 55 -3.50 -12.69 27.06
N TYR A 56 -4.27 -12.55 25.99
CA TYR A 56 -5.41 -11.64 25.98
C TYR A 56 -6.59 -12.18 26.79
N SER A 57 -6.76 -13.50 26.84
CA SER A 57 -7.80 -14.16 27.65
C SER A 57 -7.28 -14.74 28.97
N LEU A 58 -6.02 -14.51 29.30
CA LEU A 58 -5.45 -14.96 30.56
C LEU A 58 -5.97 -14.06 31.69
N PRO A 59 -6.56 -14.63 32.76
CA PRO A 59 -6.95 -13.84 33.93
C PRO A 59 -5.70 -13.28 34.62
N ILE A 60 -5.64 -11.96 34.76
CA ILE A 60 -4.55 -11.23 35.40
C ILE A 60 -5.07 -10.55 36.65
N VAL A 61 -4.34 -10.72 37.76
CA VAL A 61 -4.56 -9.95 38.99
C VAL A 61 -4.01 -8.54 38.77
N ALA A 62 -4.86 -7.53 38.87
CA ALA A 62 -4.49 -6.13 38.72
C ALA A 62 -4.98 -5.30 39.91
N THR A 63 -4.22 -4.26 40.25
CA THR A 63 -4.62 -3.27 41.26
C THR A 63 -5.88 -2.55 40.78
N THR A 64 -6.90 -2.52 41.63
CA THR A 64 -8.16 -1.83 41.35
C THR A 64 -8.11 -0.41 41.89
N THR A 65 -8.44 0.57 41.06
CA THR A 65 -8.35 1.99 41.43
C THR A 65 -9.38 2.81 40.65
N THR A 66 -9.79 3.94 41.21
CA THR A 66 -10.63 4.93 40.54
C THR A 66 -9.79 6.14 40.14
N ILE A 67 -10.18 6.86 39.08
CA ILE A 67 -9.33 7.94 38.54
C ILE A 67 -9.12 9.08 39.55
N ASP A 68 -10.09 9.31 40.42
CA ASP A 68 -10.04 10.30 41.51
C ASP A 68 -9.13 9.89 42.68
N THR A 69 -8.60 8.67 42.69
CA THR A 69 -7.57 8.23 43.65
C THR A 69 -6.16 8.19 43.07
N LEU A 70 -6.04 8.20 41.74
CA LEU A 70 -4.76 8.19 41.04
C LEU A 70 -4.10 9.57 41.06
N TYR A 71 -2.78 9.62 41.29
CA TYR A 71 -1.93 10.82 41.14
C TYR A 71 -2.50 12.11 41.79
N GLY A 72 -3.09 12.00 42.99
CA GLY A 72 -3.66 13.17 43.71
C GLY A 72 -5.10 13.55 43.31
N GLY A 73 -5.70 12.75 42.43
CA GLY A 73 -7.08 12.82 41.99
C GLY A 73 -7.21 13.36 40.58
N LEU A 74 -7.36 12.44 39.62
CA LEU A 74 -7.54 12.77 38.20
C LEU A 74 -9.00 13.03 37.86
N GLN A 75 -9.20 13.92 36.88
CA GLN A 75 -10.48 14.23 36.27
C GLN A 75 -10.43 13.96 34.77
N PRO A 76 -11.55 13.52 34.16
CA PRO A 76 -11.59 13.27 32.74
C PRO A 76 -11.63 14.59 31.97
N LYS A 77 -10.79 14.71 30.94
CA LYS A 77 -10.69 15.91 30.10
C LYS A 77 -11.40 15.72 28.76
N ARG A 78 -11.04 14.66 28.02
CA ARG A 78 -11.66 14.30 26.74
C ARG A 78 -11.31 12.88 26.33
N SER A 79 -12.22 12.22 25.63
CA SER A 79 -11.91 10.97 24.93
C SER A 79 -10.98 11.26 23.76
N GLY A 80 -10.12 10.29 23.48
CA GLY A 80 -9.15 10.29 22.41
C GLY A 80 -8.92 8.86 21.97
N GLY A 81 -7.73 8.61 21.43
CA GLY A 81 -7.32 7.31 20.90
C GLY A 81 -7.26 7.38 19.39
N GLY A 82 -6.12 6.96 18.84
CA GLY A 82 -5.90 6.95 17.40
C GLY A 82 -6.75 5.87 16.71
N HIS A 83 -6.17 5.20 15.73
CA HIS A 83 -6.89 4.24 14.90
C HIS A 83 -7.20 2.90 15.58
N GLN A 84 -6.76 2.63 16.83
CA GLN A 84 -6.74 1.26 17.37
C GLN A 84 -7.20 1.07 18.83
N SER A 85 -7.24 2.10 19.68
CA SER A 85 -7.56 1.93 21.11
C SER A 85 -8.43 3.08 21.61
N ASN A 86 -9.30 2.81 22.57
CA ASN A 86 -10.00 3.86 23.32
C ASN A 86 -9.02 4.43 24.34
N SER A 87 -8.81 5.75 24.31
CA SER A 87 -8.05 6.42 25.36
C SER A 87 -8.79 7.61 25.91
N LEU A 88 -8.55 7.91 27.18
CA LEU A 88 -9.11 9.04 27.89
C LEU A 88 -7.95 9.92 28.35
N GLN A 89 -7.99 11.20 27.96
CA GLN A 89 -7.08 12.18 28.53
C GLN A 89 -7.61 12.56 29.90
N LEU A 90 -6.73 12.48 30.88
CA LEU A 90 -6.99 12.79 32.27
C LEU A 90 -6.13 13.97 32.69
N ILE A 91 -6.58 14.72 33.69
CA ILE A 91 -5.85 15.87 34.23
C ILE A 91 -5.90 15.83 35.76
N ASP A 92 -4.78 16.12 36.42
CA ASP A 92 -4.74 16.27 37.87
C ASP A 92 -5.12 17.70 38.31
N LYS A 93 -5.22 17.92 39.63
CA LYS A 93 -5.55 19.24 40.22
C LYS A 93 -4.52 20.33 39.93
N THR A 94 -3.29 19.96 39.59
CA THR A 94 -2.19 20.89 39.25
C THR A 94 -2.07 21.16 37.75
N GLY A 95 -2.91 20.51 36.93
CA GLY A 95 -2.94 20.65 35.48
C GLY A 95 -2.09 19.64 34.70
N LYS A 96 -1.48 18.65 35.37
CA LYS A 96 -0.67 17.61 34.71
C LYS A 96 -1.55 16.62 33.95
N GLU A 97 -1.20 16.35 32.71
CA GLU A 97 -1.99 15.47 31.84
C GLU A 97 -1.48 14.03 31.84
N TYR A 98 -2.43 13.10 31.89
CA TYR A 98 -2.21 11.66 31.82
C TYR A 98 -3.06 11.05 30.69
N VAL A 99 -2.68 9.85 30.25
CA VAL A 99 -3.48 9.06 29.31
C VAL A 99 -3.83 7.74 29.97
N MET A 100 -5.13 7.46 30.02
CA MET A 100 -5.68 6.15 30.36
C MET A 100 -6.10 5.46 29.06
N ARG A 101 -5.44 4.35 28.70
CA ARG A 101 -5.67 3.62 27.46
C ARG A 101 -6.17 2.21 27.77
N ALA A 102 -7.29 1.82 27.17
CA ALA A 102 -7.80 0.46 27.31
C ALA A 102 -6.77 -0.53 26.72
N MET A 103 -6.50 -1.62 27.44
CA MET A 103 -5.70 -2.72 26.92
C MET A 103 -6.42 -3.45 25.77
N LYS A 104 -7.76 -3.40 25.80
CA LYS A 104 -8.64 -3.89 24.75
C LYS A 104 -8.58 -2.96 23.53
N LYS A 105 -8.25 -3.52 22.36
CA LYS A 105 -8.19 -2.75 21.10
C LYS A 105 -9.58 -2.56 20.51
N SER A 106 -9.85 -1.37 19.96
CA SER A 106 -11.11 -1.02 19.30
C SER A 106 -10.94 -1.19 17.79
N THR A 107 -11.58 -2.23 17.26
CA THR A 107 -11.50 -2.61 15.84
C THR A 107 -12.38 -1.76 14.94
N THR A 108 -13.48 -1.24 15.48
CA THR A 108 -14.45 -0.38 14.78
C THR A 108 -13.82 0.95 14.40
N ARG A 109 -12.99 1.53 15.29
CA ARG A 109 -12.16 2.72 15.01
C ARG A 109 -11.12 2.50 13.92
N PHE A 110 -10.52 1.32 13.83
CA PHE A 110 -9.55 1.00 12.78
C PHE A 110 -10.19 0.94 11.41
N ILE A 111 -11.30 0.21 11.29
CA ILE A 111 -12.03 0.08 10.01
C ILE A 111 -12.50 1.46 9.53
N GLN A 112 -13.06 2.27 10.42
CA GLN A 112 -13.52 3.64 10.13
C GLN A 112 -12.40 4.54 9.61
N SER A 113 -11.20 4.43 10.19
CA SER A 113 -10.09 5.34 9.92
C SER A 113 -9.18 4.90 8.76
N VAL A 114 -9.08 3.60 8.49
CA VAL A 114 -8.19 3.05 7.46
C VAL A 114 -8.95 2.68 6.18
N ALA A 115 -10.12 2.05 6.29
CA ALA A 115 -10.86 1.51 5.14
C ALA A 115 -12.01 2.41 4.66
N PHE A 116 -12.61 3.22 5.54
CA PHE A 116 -13.81 4.02 5.23
C PHE A 116 -13.69 5.48 5.70
N LYS A 117 -12.63 6.17 5.28
CA LYS A 117 -12.33 7.57 5.71
C LYS A 117 -13.46 8.58 5.48
N ASN A 118 -14.33 8.32 4.49
CA ASN A 118 -15.36 9.25 4.04
C ASN A 118 -16.80 8.78 4.32
N GLN A 119 -16.98 7.70 5.11
CA GLN A 119 -18.30 7.16 5.44
C GLN A 119 -18.30 6.69 6.90
N PHE A 120 -19.20 7.23 7.73
CA PHE A 120 -19.38 6.76 9.10
C PHE A 120 -20.10 5.41 9.09
N ILE A 121 -19.45 4.36 9.59
CA ILE A 121 -19.89 2.96 9.51
C ILE A 121 -19.72 2.24 10.85
N GLN A 122 -19.50 2.97 11.94
CA GLN A 122 -19.14 2.40 13.25
C GLN A 122 -20.16 1.34 13.70
N ASP A 123 -21.45 1.60 13.53
CA ASP A 123 -22.54 0.73 13.99
C ASP A 123 -22.77 -0.50 13.08
N GLU A 124 -22.19 -0.54 11.87
CA GLU A 124 -22.35 -1.67 10.93
C GLU A 124 -21.40 -2.85 11.20
N PHE A 125 -20.41 -2.64 12.08
CA PHE A 125 -19.32 -3.58 12.35
C PHE A 125 -19.23 -4.08 13.80
N ASP A 126 -20.05 -3.56 14.71
CA ASP A 126 -20.18 -4.06 16.08
C ASP A 126 -20.67 -5.52 16.09
N ASP A 127 -20.05 -6.36 16.94
CA ASP A 127 -20.31 -7.80 17.09
C ASP A 127 -20.14 -8.62 15.81
N THR A 128 -19.34 -8.10 14.88
CA THR A 128 -19.02 -8.81 13.65
C THR A 128 -17.74 -9.64 13.81
N TYR A 129 -17.57 -10.70 13.03
CA TYR A 129 -16.27 -11.38 13.06
C TYR A 129 -15.13 -10.50 12.47
N ALA A 130 -15.40 -9.46 11.67
CA ALA A 130 -14.34 -8.58 11.16
C ALA A 130 -13.70 -7.83 12.32
N GLU A 131 -14.51 -7.42 13.30
CA GLU A 131 -14.05 -7.05 14.64
C GLU A 131 -13.30 -8.21 15.31
N ASN A 132 -13.89 -9.41 15.46
CA ASN A 132 -13.19 -10.52 16.14
C ASN A 132 -11.83 -10.90 15.53
N LEU A 133 -11.63 -10.69 14.23
CA LEU A 133 -10.41 -10.92 13.51
C LEU A 133 -9.44 -9.74 13.58
N LEU A 134 -9.89 -8.49 13.50
CA LEU A 134 -8.98 -7.38 13.77
C LEU A 134 -8.52 -7.43 15.22
N SER A 135 -9.41 -7.79 16.15
CA SER A 135 -9.09 -8.12 17.54
C SER A 135 -8.08 -9.27 17.59
N ASP A 136 -8.24 -10.29 16.74
CA ASP A 136 -7.29 -11.40 16.56
C ASP A 136 -5.93 -10.93 16.04
N PHE A 137 -5.91 -10.08 15.02
CA PHE A 137 -4.72 -9.50 14.43
C PHE A 137 -3.99 -8.62 15.43
N TYR A 138 -4.70 -7.89 16.29
CA TYR A 138 -4.10 -7.17 17.41
C TYR A 138 -3.41 -8.10 18.41
N THR A 139 -3.81 -9.37 18.48
CA THR A 139 -3.08 -10.36 19.28
C THR A 139 -1.74 -10.78 18.68
N THR A 140 -1.35 -10.27 17.50
CA THR A 140 0.01 -10.43 16.96
C THR A 140 1.04 -9.66 17.78
N ALA A 141 0.64 -8.65 18.54
CA ALA A 141 1.46 -7.97 19.54
C ALA A 141 1.19 -8.53 20.95
N HIS A 142 2.24 -8.69 21.75
CA HIS A 142 2.10 -9.17 23.12
C HIS A 142 1.49 -8.05 23.99
N PRO A 143 0.38 -8.29 24.71
CA PRO A 143 -0.39 -7.21 25.32
C PRO A 143 0.36 -6.50 26.45
N TYR A 144 1.22 -7.21 27.18
CA TYR A 144 1.91 -6.69 28.37
C TYR A 144 3.35 -6.25 28.13
N THR A 145 3.95 -6.52 26.97
CA THR A 145 5.36 -6.10 26.73
C THR A 145 5.58 -4.59 26.77
N PRO A 146 4.60 -3.70 26.44
CA PRO A 146 4.80 -2.25 26.55
C PRO A 146 5.25 -1.78 27.95
N PHE A 147 4.85 -2.48 29.01
CA PHE A 147 5.25 -2.17 30.40
C PHE A 147 6.74 -2.46 30.69
N ALA A 148 7.39 -3.31 29.89
CA ALA A 148 8.82 -3.61 30.01
C ALA A 148 9.69 -2.66 29.17
N VAL A 149 9.13 -2.04 28.12
CA VAL A 149 9.92 -1.25 27.17
C VAL A 149 10.52 0.01 27.80
N GLY A 150 9.79 0.65 28.73
CA GLY A 150 10.31 1.78 29.50
C GLY A 150 11.56 1.42 30.30
N ASN A 151 11.56 0.24 30.94
CA ASN A 151 12.69 -0.25 31.73
C ASN A 151 13.93 -0.50 30.87
N LEU A 152 13.75 -1.05 29.67
CA LEU A 152 14.84 -1.21 28.69
C LEU A 152 15.36 0.16 28.22
N ALA A 153 14.46 1.10 27.90
CA ALA A 153 14.81 2.43 27.42
C ALA A 153 15.60 3.25 28.47
N ALA A 154 15.22 3.13 29.74
CA ALA A 154 15.89 3.79 30.86
C ALA A 154 17.39 3.44 30.92
N LYS A 155 17.74 2.17 30.73
CA LYS A 155 19.13 1.65 30.82
C LYS A 155 20.06 2.22 29.75
N ILE A 156 19.50 2.71 28.64
CA ILE A 156 20.26 3.30 27.53
C ILE A 156 19.98 4.81 27.38
N GLY A 157 19.31 5.42 28.36
CA GLY A 157 19.01 6.86 28.37
C GLY A 157 18.19 7.30 27.15
N VAL A 158 17.22 6.48 26.72
CA VAL A 158 16.19 6.86 25.75
C VAL A 158 14.96 7.29 26.54
N ALA A 159 14.44 8.50 26.27
CA ALA A 159 13.26 9.00 26.97
C ALA A 159 12.05 8.05 26.84
N HIS A 160 11.22 7.98 27.88
CA HIS A 160 10.07 7.09 27.92
C HIS A 160 9.02 7.59 28.92
N ALA A 161 7.76 7.18 28.70
CA ALA A 161 6.70 7.28 29.70
C ALA A 161 6.78 6.10 30.68
N ASN A 162 6.00 6.15 31.76
CA ASN A 162 6.03 5.15 32.83
C ASN A 162 4.65 4.46 32.95
N PRO A 163 4.30 3.57 32.00
CA PRO A 163 3.00 2.94 32.00
C PRO A 163 2.82 2.00 33.19
N ASN A 164 1.64 2.06 33.82
CA ASN A 164 1.22 1.15 34.89
C ASN A 164 -0.12 0.48 34.52
N LEU A 165 -0.26 -0.79 34.92
CA LEU A 165 -1.47 -1.58 34.67
C LEU A 165 -2.45 -1.44 35.83
N TYR A 166 -3.68 -1.04 35.53
CA TYR A 166 -4.76 -0.93 36.51
C TYR A 166 -6.04 -1.59 36.00
N TYR A 167 -6.85 -2.10 36.92
CA TYR A 167 -8.27 -2.34 36.68
C TYR A 167 -9.05 -1.12 37.15
N ILE A 168 -9.80 -0.48 36.25
CA ILE A 168 -10.57 0.73 36.59
C ILE A 168 -12.05 0.38 36.44
N PRO A 169 -12.82 0.29 37.55
CA PRO A 169 -14.24 -0.01 37.50
C PRO A 169 -15.03 1.20 36.97
N LYS A 170 -16.30 1.00 36.62
CA LYS A 170 -17.22 2.14 36.44
C LYS A 170 -17.48 2.81 37.78
N HIS A 171 -17.30 4.12 37.84
CA HIS A 171 -17.43 4.93 39.05
C HIS A 171 -17.78 6.38 38.72
N SER A 172 -18.24 7.15 39.71
CA SER A 172 -18.79 8.49 39.53
C SER A 172 -17.81 9.49 38.88
N ALA A 173 -16.51 9.42 39.22
CA ALA A 173 -15.51 10.36 38.71
C ALA A 173 -15.27 10.27 37.19
N LEU A 174 -15.59 9.14 36.54
CA LEU A 174 -15.59 9.03 35.08
C LEU A 174 -16.72 9.82 34.40
N GLN A 175 -17.72 10.29 35.14
CA GLN A 175 -18.85 11.07 34.60
C GLN A 175 -19.50 10.37 33.39
N ASN A 176 -19.82 11.12 32.33
CA ASN A 176 -20.40 10.61 31.09
C ASN A 176 -19.46 9.66 30.31
N PHE A 177 -18.16 9.60 30.66
CA PHE A 177 -17.23 8.65 30.05
C PHE A 177 -17.47 7.20 30.51
N ASN A 178 -18.27 6.95 31.57
CA ASN A 178 -18.70 5.58 31.92
C ASN A 178 -19.46 4.85 30.79
N ALA A 179 -19.96 5.57 29.79
CA ALA A 179 -20.55 4.96 28.59
C ALA A 179 -19.53 4.13 27.79
N GLU A 180 -18.28 4.59 27.71
CA GLU A 180 -17.22 3.98 26.88
C GLU A 180 -16.04 3.43 27.70
N PHE A 181 -15.95 3.77 28.99
CA PHE A 181 -14.85 3.44 29.88
C PHE A 181 -15.33 2.80 31.19
N GLY A 182 -14.43 2.08 31.87
CA GLY A 182 -14.65 1.39 33.13
C GLY A 182 -14.94 -0.10 32.98
N ASN A 183 -14.69 -0.84 34.05
CA ASN A 183 -14.75 -2.31 34.16
C ASN A 183 -13.77 -3.07 33.26
N GLU A 184 -12.62 -2.47 32.93
CA GLU A 184 -11.59 -3.06 32.06
C GLU A 184 -10.18 -2.84 32.61
N LEU A 185 -9.20 -3.51 31.98
CA LEU A 185 -7.77 -3.26 32.21
C LEU A 185 -7.30 -2.06 31.39
N TYR A 186 -6.58 -1.15 32.04
CA TYR A 186 -6.05 0.07 31.47
C TYR A 186 -4.55 0.20 31.70
N LEU A 187 -3.86 0.68 30.67
CA LEU A 187 -2.53 1.27 30.79
C LEU A 187 -2.71 2.75 31.12
N VAL A 188 -2.12 3.21 32.22
CA VAL A 188 -2.11 4.63 32.60
C VAL A 188 -0.68 5.14 32.63
N GLU A 189 -0.42 6.24 31.92
CA GLU A 189 0.92 6.84 31.81
C GLU A 189 0.84 8.38 31.72
N GLU A 190 1.96 9.04 31.99
CA GLU A 190 2.11 10.48 31.78
C GLU A 190 1.97 10.83 30.29
N ARG A 191 1.26 11.91 29.97
CA ARG A 191 1.17 12.39 28.59
C ARG A 191 2.35 13.32 28.29
N PRO A 192 3.30 12.98 27.38
CA PRO A 192 4.41 13.87 27.09
C PRO A 192 3.89 15.14 26.40
N SER A 193 3.81 16.20 27.19
CA SER A 193 3.26 17.53 26.90
C SER A 193 3.86 18.52 27.89
N ASP A 194 3.73 19.82 27.66
CA ASP A 194 4.30 20.86 28.54
C ASP A 194 3.90 20.70 30.02
N SER A 195 2.73 20.14 30.28
CA SER A 195 2.26 19.86 31.65
C SER A 195 3.10 18.82 32.41
N GLN A 196 3.90 18.02 31.70
CA GLN A 196 4.71 16.91 32.24
C GLN A 196 6.21 17.12 32.02
N LYS A 197 6.66 18.35 31.79
CA LYS A 197 8.09 18.64 31.50
C LYS A 197 9.05 18.24 32.65
N ASP A 198 8.57 18.23 33.89
CA ASP A 198 9.38 17.89 35.08
C ASP A 198 9.49 16.38 35.32
N VAL A 199 8.91 15.55 34.46
CA VAL A 199 9.09 14.09 34.52
C VAL A 199 10.51 13.74 34.10
N ALA A 200 11.30 13.20 35.03
CA ALA A 200 12.71 12.92 34.82
C ALA A 200 12.98 12.02 33.59
N SER A 201 12.11 11.04 33.32
CA SER A 201 12.24 10.15 32.16
C SER A 201 11.99 10.83 30.81
N PHE A 202 11.51 12.08 30.79
CA PHE A 202 11.42 12.94 29.60
C PHE A 202 12.64 13.87 29.44
N GLY A 203 13.56 13.90 30.41
CA GLY A 203 14.82 14.64 30.34
C GLY A 203 14.76 16.10 30.80
N ASN A 204 13.68 16.53 31.44
CA ASN A 204 13.47 17.90 31.94
C ASN A 204 13.62 19.02 30.87
N PRO A 205 12.89 18.96 29.75
CA PRO A 205 12.97 19.98 28.71
C PRO A 205 12.30 21.30 29.11
N MET A 206 12.61 22.38 28.39
CA MET A 206 11.92 23.67 28.55
C MET A 206 10.48 23.62 28.05
N ALA A 207 10.23 22.86 26.99
CA ALA A 207 8.93 22.63 26.38
C ALA A 207 8.88 21.22 25.73
N ILE A 208 7.69 20.67 25.52
CA ILE A 208 7.44 19.41 24.82
C ILE A 208 6.50 19.66 23.65
N ILE A 209 7.03 19.61 22.43
CA ILE A 209 6.31 19.96 21.20
C ILE A 209 6.06 18.73 20.29
N SER A 210 5.19 18.91 19.30
CA SER A 210 4.87 17.89 18.29
C SER A 210 5.90 17.83 17.15
N THR A 211 5.97 16.70 16.45
CA THR A 211 6.82 16.53 15.25
C THR A 211 6.51 17.54 14.15
N LYS A 212 5.23 17.94 14.01
CA LYS A 212 4.81 18.96 13.04
C LYS A 212 5.39 20.34 13.38
N GLU A 213 5.42 20.70 14.66
CA GLU A 213 6.05 21.93 15.12
C GLU A 213 7.56 21.89 14.96
N VAL A 214 8.20 20.76 15.24
CA VAL A 214 9.64 20.57 14.99
C VAL A 214 9.97 20.78 13.52
N LEU A 215 9.27 20.09 12.60
CA LEU A 215 9.49 20.25 11.15
C LEU A 215 9.29 21.70 10.71
N LYS A 216 8.23 22.36 11.19
CA LYS A 216 7.98 23.78 10.93
C LYS A 216 9.13 24.66 11.44
N ASN A 217 9.64 24.41 12.64
CA ASN A 217 10.74 25.18 13.22
C ASN A 217 12.06 24.95 12.48
N LEU A 218 12.35 23.70 12.08
CA LEU A 218 13.53 23.36 11.27
C LEU A 218 13.56 24.06 9.91
N HIS A 219 12.40 24.36 9.33
CA HIS A 219 12.33 25.18 8.11
C HIS A 219 12.40 26.66 8.45
N LYS A 220 11.77 27.11 9.54
CA LYS A 220 11.69 28.53 9.86
C LYS A 220 13.05 29.22 10.08
N ASP A 221 14.01 28.54 10.72
CA ASP A 221 15.25 29.18 11.17
C ASP A 221 16.37 28.17 11.42
N GLU A 222 17.60 28.53 11.05
CA GLU A 222 18.81 27.72 11.19
C GLU A 222 19.21 27.42 12.64
N LYS A 223 18.68 28.18 13.61
CA LYS A 223 18.96 27.97 15.04
C LYS A 223 18.32 26.70 15.61
N TYR A 224 17.31 26.13 14.94
CA TYR A 224 16.62 24.92 15.40
C TYR A 224 17.32 23.68 14.84
N THR A 225 17.63 22.72 15.70
CA THR A 225 18.31 21.47 15.30
C THR A 225 17.74 20.26 16.03
N ILE A 226 18.00 19.07 15.48
CA ILE A 226 17.73 17.79 16.14
C ILE A 226 19.02 17.30 16.82
N ASP A 227 18.90 16.74 18.02
CA ASP A 227 19.94 15.87 18.57
C ASP A 227 19.97 14.54 17.80
N GLU A 228 20.74 14.50 16.71
CA GLU A 228 20.80 13.34 15.80
C GLU A 228 21.27 12.08 16.54
N SER A 229 22.21 12.20 17.49
CA SER A 229 22.68 11.09 18.32
C SER A 229 21.56 10.49 19.17
N ALA A 230 20.78 11.31 19.86
CA ALA A 230 19.63 10.86 20.65
C ALA A 230 18.54 10.24 19.77
N TYR A 231 18.30 10.81 18.59
CA TYR A 231 17.36 10.26 17.60
C TYR A 231 17.80 8.91 17.06
N ILE A 232 19.04 8.79 16.59
CA ILE A 232 19.61 7.53 16.10
C ILE A 232 19.55 6.45 17.19
N LYS A 233 19.90 6.78 18.43
CA LYS A 233 19.83 5.85 19.57
C LYS A 233 18.40 5.35 19.79
N ALA A 234 17.40 6.24 19.77
CA ALA A 234 15.99 5.86 19.87
C ALA A 234 15.53 4.97 18.70
N ARG A 235 15.94 5.29 17.46
CA ARG A 235 15.64 4.49 16.28
C ARG A 235 16.27 3.10 16.32
N LEU A 236 17.53 2.99 16.74
CA LEU A 236 18.22 1.71 16.93
C LEU A 236 17.57 0.86 18.02
N PHE A 237 17.08 1.49 19.09
CA PHE A 237 16.32 0.80 20.12
C PHE A 237 14.98 0.27 19.58
N ASP A 238 14.25 1.06 18.80
CA ASP A 238 13.02 0.62 18.13
C ASP A 238 13.28 -0.56 17.17
N MET A 239 14.38 -0.48 16.41
CA MET A 239 14.85 -1.61 15.61
C MET A 239 15.08 -2.82 16.51
N LEU A 240 15.89 -2.71 17.56
CA LEU A 240 16.24 -3.81 18.47
C LEU A 240 15.01 -4.55 19.03
N ILE A 241 13.94 -3.84 19.40
CA ILE A 241 12.71 -4.45 19.95
C ILE A 241 11.70 -4.89 18.87
N GLY A 242 11.98 -4.62 17.59
CA GLY A 242 11.11 -5.05 16.48
C GLY A 242 9.91 -4.12 16.24
N ASP A 243 9.98 -2.88 16.69
CA ASP A 243 8.89 -1.92 16.51
C ASP A 243 8.99 -1.21 15.15
N TRP A 244 8.08 -1.59 14.25
CA TRP A 244 8.05 -1.16 12.85
C TRP A 244 7.15 0.08 12.61
N ASP A 245 6.31 0.49 13.57
CA ASP A 245 5.20 1.44 13.37
C ASP A 245 5.55 2.89 13.71
N ARG A 246 6.79 3.30 13.42
CA ARG A 246 7.31 4.59 13.86
C ARG A 246 6.97 5.70 12.87
N HIS A 247 5.83 6.36 13.11
CA HIS A 247 5.36 7.52 12.35
C HIS A 247 5.37 8.82 13.17
N GLU A 248 5.09 9.97 12.55
CA GLU A 248 5.26 11.32 13.12
C GLU A 248 4.54 11.54 14.48
N ASP A 249 3.37 10.94 14.68
CA ASP A 249 2.57 11.10 15.90
C ASP A 249 3.10 10.25 17.07
N GLN A 250 3.98 9.28 16.80
CA GLN A 250 4.66 8.46 17.81
C GLN A 250 5.89 9.15 18.43
N TRP A 251 6.08 10.44 18.13
CA TRP A 251 7.12 11.25 18.73
C TRP A 251 6.53 12.48 19.41
N ARG A 252 7.15 12.84 20.52
CA ARG A 252 7.20 14.21 21.04
C ARG A 252 8.66 14.62 21.15
N TRP A 253 8.88 15.90 21.38
CA TRP A 253 10.22 16.46 21.34
C TRP A 253 10.41 17.40 22.50
N GLY A 254 11.40 17.11 23.34
CA GLY A 254 11.85 18.02 24.37
C GLY A 254 12.69 19.13 23.75
N GLU A 255 12.36 20.38 24.05
CA GLU A 255 13.10 21.57 23.64
C GLU A 255 14.17 21.93 24.67
N TYR A 256 15.41 22.11 24.21
CA TYR A 256 16.55 22.50 25.04
C TYR A 256 17.27 23.69 24.41
N LYS A 257 17.50 24.76 25.19
CA LYS A 257 18.26 25.92 24.72
C LYS A 257 19.74 25.75 25.05
N VAL A 258 20.60 25.82 24.04
CA VAL A 258 22.06 25.78 24.18
C VAL A 258 22.65 27.00 23.47
N GLY A 259 23.00 28.02 24.27
CA GLY A 259 23.39 29.33 23.73
C GLY A 259 22.26 29.97 22.93
N GLN A 260 22.51 30.23 21.64
CA GLN A 260 21.51 30.76 20.69
C GLN A 260 20.72 29.66 19.96
N LYS A 261 21.14 28.40 20.05
CA LYS A 261 20.48 27.27 19.38
C LYS A 261 19.40 26.63 20.25
N VAL A 262 18.42 26.05 19.58
CA VAL A 262 17.35 25.26 20.18
C VAL A 262 17.49 23.83 19.66
N ILE A 263 17.76 22.90 20.56
CA ILE A 263 17.99 21.48 20.25
C ILE A 263 16.78 20.67 20.68
N TYR A 264 16.22 19.91 19.74
CA TYR A 264 15.13 19.00 19.99
C TYR A 264 15.64 17.58 20.26
N LYS A 265 15.26 17.01 21.40
CA LYS A 265 15.53 15.60 21.74
C LYS A 265 14.24 14.78 21.67
N PRO A 266 14.29 13.56 21.11
CA PRO A 266 13.10 12.74 20.94
C PRO A 266 12.57 12.21 22.27
N ILE A 267 11.24 12.22 22.40
CA ILE A 267 10.46 11.53 23.43
C ILE A 267 9.53 10.57 22.70
N PRO A 268 9.99 9.32 22.45
CA PRO A 268 9.17 8.29 21.83
C PRO A 268 7.95 7.95 22.67
N ARG A 269 6.85 7.61 22.00
CA ARG A 269 5.60 7.18 22.62
C ARG A 269 5.00 6.05 21.80
N ASP A 270 4.07 5.32 22.41
CA ASP A 270 3.27 4.29 21.75
C ASP A 270 4.08 3.13 21.15
N ARG A 271 4.66 2.29 22.02
CA ARG A 271 5.49 1.14 21.62
C ARG A 271 4.72 -0.19 21.62
N ASP A 272 3.49 -0.17 21.15
CA ASP A 272 2.59 -1.32 21.20
C ASP A 272 2.85 -2.39 20.14
N GLN A 273 3.74 -2.12 19.16
CA GLN A 273 4.17 -3.07 18.13
C GLN A 273 5.52 -3.76 18.44
N ALA A 274 6.06 -3.58 19.64
CA ALA A 274 7.27 -4.28 20.07
C ALA A 274 7.01 -5.80 20.21
N PHE A 275 7.98 -6.60 19.78
CA PHE A 275 7.97 -8.07 19.91
C PHE A 275 6.82 -8.80 19.17
N THR A 276 6.34 -8.24 18.05
CA THR A 276 5.23 -8.80 17.26
C THR A 276 5.50 -10.21 16.68
N LYS A 277 4.43 -10.97 16.43
CA LYS A 277 4.45 -12.33 15.89
C LYS A 277 3.37 -12.50 14.81
N TYR A 278 3.80 -12.55 13.56
CA TYR A 278 2.96 -12.91 12.40
C TYR A 278 3.23 -14.35 11.97
N ASP A 279 2.27 -15.25 12.19
CA ASP A 279 2.29 -16.67 11.85
C ASP A 279 1.02 -17.11 11.11
N GLY A 280 1.03 -18.31 10.51
CA GLY A 280 -0.06 -18.84 9.69
C GLY A 280 0.22 -18.76 8.19
N ALA A 281 -0.22 -19.79 7.44
CA ALA A 281 0.12 -19.94 6.03
C ALA A 281 -0.42 -18.81 5.14
N LEU A 282 -1.67 -18.39 5.35
CA LEU A 282 -2.28 -17.30 4.59
C LEU A 282 -1.75 -15.95 5.05
N LEU A 283 -1.61 -15.73 6.37
CA LEU A 283 -1.02 -14.50 6.89
C LEU A 283 0.36 -14.28 6.29
N PHE A 284 1.20 -15.31 6.28
CA PHE A 284 2.54 -15.24 5.70
C PHE A 284 2.53 -14.70 4.26
N VAL A 285 1.64 -15.19 3.39
CA VAL A 285 1.51 -14.73 2.00
C VAL A 285 1.03 -13.27 1.95
N LEU A 286 0.03 -12.91 2.74
CA LEU A 286 -0.51 -11.55 2.79
C LEU A 286 0.55 -10.53 3.26
N MET A 287 1.35 -10.92 4.25
CA MET A 287 2.46 -10.12 4.76
C MET A 287 3.61 -9.97 3.75
N LYS A 288 3.62 -10.67 2.61
CA LYS A 288 4.57 -10.39 1.51
C LYS A 288 4.10 -9.29 0.56
N SER A 289 2.85 -8.85 0.64
CA SER A 289 2.32 -7.76 -0.18
C SER A 289 3.04 -6.43 0.11
N ILE A 290 3.16 -5.56 -0.90
CA ILE A 290 3.83 -4.25 -0.76
C ILE A 290 3.28 -3.43 0.41
N PRO A 291 1.95 -3.35 0.65
CA PRO A 291 1.39 -2.57 1.77
C PRO A 291 1.76 -3.12 3.16
N LEU A 292 1.89 -4.44 3.33
CA LEU A 292 2.01 -5.06 4.66
C LEU A 292 3.43 -5.54 5.03
N ARG A 293 4.31 -5.78 4.05
CA ARG A 293 5.65 -6.38 4.25
C ARG A 293 6.66 -5.68 5.18
N HIS A 294 6.31 -4.49 5.66
CA HIS A 294 7.12 -3.76 6.63
C HIS A 294 6.86 -4.26 8.06
N MET A 295 5.65 -4.74 8.33
CA MET A 295 5.27 -5.42 9.56
C MET A 295 5.96 -6.79 9.62
N GLN A 296 7.02 -6.89 10.41
CA GLN A 296 7.85 -8.10 10.50
C GLN A 296 7.74 -8.74 11.88
N SER A 297 7.75 -10.07 11.92
CA SER A 297 7.80 -10.82 13.18
C SER A 297 9.13 -10.59 13.87
N PHE A 298 9.11 -10.52 15.20
CA PHE A 298 10.28 -10.50 16.06
C PHE A 298 10.94 -11.88 16.09
N THR A 299 12.00 -12.03 15.30
CA THR A 299 12.82 -13.25 15.19
C THR A 299 14.21 -13.06 15.77
N ASP A 300 14.98 -14.15 15.85
CA ASP A 300 16.35 -14.18 16.37
C ASP A 300 17.28 -13.16 15.68
N GLU A 301 17.06 -12.90 14.38
CA GLU A 301 17.80 -11.95 13.55
C GLU A 301 16.88 -10.89 12.91
N MET A 302 17.47 -9.76 12.49
CA MET A 302 16.80 -8.72 11.72
C MET A 302 16.78 -9.02 10.22
N LYS A 303 15.89 -9.90 9.79
CA LYS A 303 15.83 -10.42 8.39
C LYS A 303 15.89 -9.34 7.32
N ASN A 304 15.18 -8.22 7.50
CA ASN A 304 15.20 -7.14 6.52
C ASN A 304 15.05 -5.77 7.18
N VAL A 305 16.19 -5.18 7.56
CA VAL A 305 16.27 -3.85 8.20
C VAL A 305 15.63 -2.76 7.32
N LYS A 306 15.79 -2.82 5.99
CA LYS A 306 15.18 -1.88 5.06
C LYS A 306 13.64 -1.91 5.11
N LEU A 307 13.04 -3.10 5.06
CA LEU A 307 11.59 -3.22 5.05
C LEU A 307 10.98 -2.86 6.40
N MET A 308 11.63 -3.24 7.50
CA MET A 308 11.18 -2.92 8.87
C MET A 308 11.06 -1.41 9.06
N ASN A 309 12.01 -0.67 8.50
CA ASN A 309 12.07 0.78 8.61
C ASN A 309 11.32 1.53 7.50
N ARG A 310 10.35 0.91 6.81
CA ARG A 310 9.58 1.58 5.75
C ARG A 310 8.80 2.80 6.23
N GLU A 311 8.06 2.65 7.33
CA GLU A 311 7.28 3.76 7.92
C GLU A 311 8.16 4.93 8.41
N PRO A 312 9.23 4.68 9.19
CA PRO A 312 10.10 5.76 9.70
C PRO A 312 11.01 6.38 8.64
N TYR A 313 11.28 5.70 7.53
CA TYR A 313 12.25 6.14 6.51
C TYR A 313 12.15 7.61 6.09
N PRO A 314 10.96 8.16 5.77
CA PRO A 314 10.88 9.54 5.31
C PRO A 314 11.21 10.54 6.43
N LEU A 315 10.85 10.23 7.67
CA LEU A 315 11.15 11.07 8.84
C LEU A 315 12.64 10.99 9.21
N ASP A 316 13.23 9.79 9.13
CA ASP A 316 14.65 9.57 9.38
C ASP A 316 15.52 10.37 8.38
N LEU A 317 15.11 10.46 7.11
CA LEU A 317 15.76 11.32 6.12
C LEU A 317 15.62 12.82 6.42
N ALA A 318 14.52 13.24 7.04
CA ALA A 318 14.27 14.65 7.36
C ALA A 318 15.09 15.13 8.58
N PHE A 319 15.27 14.27 9.57
CA PHE A 319 15.93 14.64 10.83
C PHE A 319 17.43 14.35 10.86
N ILE A 320 17.92 13.33 10.17
CA ILE A 320 19.32 12.92 10.22
C ILE A 320 20.08 13.60 9.08
N LYS A 321 20.47 14.85 9.31
CA LYS A 321 21.09 15.71 8.28
C LYS A 321 22.59 15.46 8.17
N THR A 322 23.29 15.29 9.29
CA THR A 322 24.76 15.38 9.34
C THR A 322 25.46 14.12 9.83
N ALA A 323 24.79 13.25 10.61
CA ALA A 323 25.38 12.04 11.16
C ALA A 323 25.89 11.09 10.06
N ASP A 324 27.08 10.53 10.32
CA ASP A 324 27.75 9.56 9.47
C ASP A 324 27.59 8.13 10.02
N GLU A 325 28.15 7.14 9.32
CA GLU A 325 28.08 5.74 9.74
C GLU A 325 28.70 5.51 11.12
N ASN A 326 29.76 6.26 11.47
CA ASN A 326 30.45 6.10 12.75
C ASN A 326 29.53 6.47 13.90
N GLU A 327 28.72 7.52 13.76
CA GLU A 327 27.73 7.89 14.77
C GLU A 327 26.67 6.79 14.95
N TRP A 328 26.19 6.18 13.87
CA TRP A 328 25.28 5.03 13.94
C TRP A 328 25.89 3.83 14.66
N ILE A 329 27.14 3.48 14.34
CA ILE A 329 27.86 2.38 14.99
C ILE A 329 28.13 2.70 16.46
N LYS A 330 28.48 3.95 16.78
CA LYS A 330 28.70 4.41 18.15
C LYS A 330 27.44 4.27 19.00
N GLN A 331 26.29 4.70 18.50
CA GLN A 331 25.02 4.54 19.24
C GLN A 331 24.60 3.07 19.36
N ALA A 332 24.84 2.24 18.34
CA ALA A 332 24.60 0.80 18.41
C ALA A 332 25.48 0.13 19.47
N LYS A 333 26.77 0.46 19.50
CA LYS A 333 27.72 -0.02 20.50
C LYS A 333 27.34 0.46 21.90
N TYR A 334 26.94 1.72 22.05
CA TYR A 334 26.46 2.23 23.33
C TYR A 334 25.28 1.40 23.88
N ILE A 335 24.30 1.05 23.03
CA ILE A 335 23.19 0.17 23.44
C ILE A 335 23.70 -1.21 23.84
N GLN A 336 24.61 -1.80 23.06
CA GLN A 336 25.19 -3.12 23.38
C GLN A 336 25.90 -3.15 24.73
N ASP A 337 26.68 -2.11 25.02
CA ASP A 337 27.52 -2.02 26.22
C ASP A 337 26.69 -1.68 27.48
N ASN A 338 25.58 -0.93 27.35
CA ASN A 338 24.79 -0.46 28.49
C ASN A 338 23.51 -1.26 28.75
N LEU A 339 23.03 -2.02 27.78
CA LEU A 339 21.89 -2.92 27.96
C LEU A 339 22.40 -4.34 28.25
N SER A 340 22.82 -4.60 29.49
CA SER A 340 23.35 -5.91 29.91
C SER A 340 22.29 -7.01 29.83
N ASP A 341 22.70 -8.28 29.90
CA ASP A 341 21.77 -9.40 29.88
C ASP A 341 20.90 -9.42 31.14
N GLU A 342 21.45 -9.02 32.29
CA GLU A 342 20.73 -8.84 33.56
C GLU A 342 19.73 -7.68 33.46
N ALA A 343 20.10 -6.59 32.80
CA ALA A 343 19.18 -5.48 32.54
C ALA A 343 18.02 -5.90 31.63
N ILE A 344 18.27 -6.78 30.66
CA ILE A 344 17.22 -7.37 29.82
C ILE A 344 16.32 -8.28 30.66
N GLU A 345 16.88 -9.10 31.54
CA GLU A 345 16.07 -9.96 32.42
C GLU A 345 15.14 -9.12 33.30
N ALA A 346 15.74 -8.17 34.04
CA ALA A 346 15.06 -7.35 35.03
C ALA A 346 14.00 -6.42 34.44
N ALA A 347 14.13 -6.04 33.17
CA ALA A 347 13.19 -5.15 32.52
C ALA A 347 11.77 -5.72 32.41
N PHE A 348 11.60 -7.03 32.48
CA PHE A 348 10.31 -7.72 32.38
C PHE A 348 9.73 -8.14 33.74
N ASP A 349 10.43 -7.90 34.85
CA ASP A 349 10.01 -8.36 36.18
C ASP A 349 8.72 -7.69 36.66
N ASN A 350 8.42 -6.49 36.15
CA ASN A 350 7.20 -5.73 36.45
C ASN A 350 5.97 -6.22 35.68
N LEU A 351 6.11 -7.19 34.78
CA LEU A 351 4.98 -7.79 34.10
C LEU A 351 4.21 -8.72 35.04
N PRO A 352 2.89 -8.89 34.87
CA PRO A 352 2.13 -9.83 35.68
C PRO A 352 2.75 -11.23 35.72
N GLU A 353 2.86 -11.83 36.90
CA GLU A 353 3.50 -13.14 37.10
C GLU A 353 2.95 -14.21 36.14
N ALA A 354 1.63 -14.21 35.92
CA ALA A 354 0.95 -15.15 35.04
C ALA A 354 1.43 -15.10 33.56
N VAL A 355 2.06 -14.01 33.12
CA VAL A 355 2.62 -13.91 31.75
C VAL A 355 4.11 -14.20 31.68
N GLN A 356 4.78 -14.42 32.82
CA GLN A 356 6.23 -14.69 32.89
C GLN A 356 6.57 -16.14 32.56
N ASP A 357 6.20 -16.59 31.36
CA ASP A 357 6.39 -17.95 30.89
C ASP A 357 7.50 -18.08 29.82
N GLU A 358 7.61 -19.28 29.25
CA GLU A 358 8.56 -19.65 28.18
C GLU A 358 8.54 -18.69 26.96
N THR A 359 7.43 -18.01 26.68
CA THR A 359 7.35 -17.07 25.55
C THR A 359 8.10 -15.79 25.87
N LEU A 360 8.03 -15.29 27.11
CA LEU A 360 8.88 -14.16 27.50
C LEU A 360 10.35 -14.56 27.52
N GLN A 361 10.67 -15.79 27.95
CA GLN A 361 12.04 -16.30 27.87
C GLN A 361 12.55 -16.34 26.43
N ASP A 362 11.71 -16.75 25.47
CA ASP A 362 12.06 -16.69 24.05
C ASP A 362 12.22 -15.25 23.52
N ILE A 363 11.36 -14.31 23.95
CA ILE A 363 11.51 -12.88 23.61
C ILE A 363 12.83 -12.34 24.15
N LYS A 364 13.18 -12.60 25.41
CA LYS A 364 14.43 -12.17 26.04
C LYS A 364 15.64 -12.79 25.31
N ARG A 365 15.59 -14.08 24.99
CA ARG A 365 16.62 -14.78 24.20
C ARG A 365 16.85 -14.12 22.85
N LYS A 366 15.78 -13.87 22.09
CA LYS A 366 15.83 -13.17 20.80
C LYS A 366 16.37 -11.75 20.92
N LEU A 367 15.94 -11.00 21.94
CA LEU A 367 16.43 -9.64 22.20
C LEU A 367 17.95 -9.62 22.44
N LYS A 368 18.47 -10.58 23.21
CA LYS A 368 19.92 -10.76 23.44
C LYS A 368 20.66 -11.09 22.14
N LEU A 369 20.11 -11.95 21.28
CA LEU A 369 20.70 -12.27 19.98
C LEU A 369 20.73 -11.04 19.05
N ARG A 370 19.59 -10.35 18.89
CA ARG A 370 19.52 -9.13 18.07
C ARG A 370 20.43 -8.01 18.58
N LYS A 371 20.62 -7.90 19.91
CA LYS A 371 21.56 -6.95 20.51
C LYS A 371 22.98 -7.17 19.96
N LYS A 372 23.44 -8.43 19.81
CA LYS A 372 24.77 -8.75 19.29
C LYS A 372 24.99 -8.25 17.85
N GLU A 373 23.93 -8.25 17.03
CA GLU A 373 23.98 -7.84 15.61
C GLU A 373 23.64 -6.36 15.36
N LEU A 374 23.41 -5.57 16.42
CA LEU A 374 22.87 -4.21 16.28
C LEU A 374 23.76 -3.27 15.46
N GLN A 375 25.09 -3.37 15.60
CA GLN A 375 26.03 -2.60 14.79
C GLN A 375 25.91 -2.90 13.29
N GLN A 376 25.76 -4.18 12.92
CA GLN A 376 25.55 -4.58 11.52
C GLN A 376 24.24 -4.01 10.98
N SER A 377 23.17 -4.06 11.78
CA SER A 377 21.87 -3.51 11.42
C SER A 377 21.93 -1.98 11.26
N ALA A 378 22.70 -1.28 12.11
CA ALA A 378 22.94 0.15 12.01
C ALA A 378 23.64 0.52 10.70
N SER A 379 24.72 -0.17 10.33
CA SER A 379 25.43 0.02 9.06
C SER A 379 24.54 -0.26 7.83
N GLN A 380 23.76 -1.34 7.88
CA GLN A 380 22.81 -1.70 6.82
C GLN A 380 21.75 -0.60 6.63
N TYR A 381 21.18 -0.08 7.72
CA TYR A 381 20.17 0.97 7.61
C TYR A 381 20.75 2.31 7.19
N TYR A 382 21.93 2.67 7.69
CA TYR A 382 22.66 3.85 7.23
C TYR A 382 22.86 3.79 5.71
N SER A 383 23.29 2.65 5.18
CA SER A 383 23.44 2.43 3.73
C SER A 383 22.14 2.62 2.95
N VAL A 384 20.99 2.28 3.55
CA VAL A 384 19.66 2.51 2.98
C VAL A 384 19.35 4.01 2.92
N LEU A 385 19.58 4.75 4.00
CA LEU A 385 19.39 6.20 4.07
C LEU A 385 20.30 6.96 3.09
N GLN A 386 21.54 6.50 2.91
CA GLN A 386 22.49 7.13 2.00
C GLN A 386 22.15 6.94 0.52
N HIS A 387 21.26 6.01 0.15
CA HIS A 387 20.94 5.75 -1.25
C HIS A 387 20.30 6.97 -1.96
N THR A 388 19.36 7.63 -1.28
CA THR A 388 18.72 8.88 -1.72
C THR A 388 18.70 9.85 -0.56
N VAL A 389 19.52 10.89 -0.64
CA VAL A 389 19.67 11.88 0.43
C VAL A 389 18.91 13.15 0.08
N LEU A 390 18.26 13.72 1.08
CA LEU A 390 17.62 15.03 1.00
C LEU A 390 18.51 16.03 1.73
N ILE A 391 18.73 17.18 1.11
CA ILE A 391 19.36 18.36 1.70
C ILE A 391 18.29 19.45 1.60
N VAL A 392 17.95 20.06 2.72
CA VAL A 392 16.82 20.97 2.82
C VAL A 392 17.30 22.20 3.58
N GLY A 393 17.13 23.37 2.95
CA GLY A 393 17.35 24.68 3.55
C GLY A 393 16.27 25.06 4.57
N THR A 394 16.06 26.35 4.68
CA THR A 394 15.12 27.05 5.55
C THR A 394 14.20 27.93 4.70
N ASP A 395 13.15 28.49 5.29
CA ASP A 395 12.24 29.42 4.62
C ASP A 395 12.85 30.84 4.47
N LYS A 396 14.18 30.91 4.48
CA LYS A 396 14.96 32.13 4.46
C LYS A 396 16.09 31.93 3.44
N LYS A 397 16.73 33.02 2.99
CA LYS A 397 17.85 33.00 2.01
C LYS A 397 19.06 32.09 2.30
N ASP A 398 19.15 30.94 1.66
CA ASP A 398 20.23 29.96 1.84
C ASP A 398 21.13 29.82 0.61
N LYS A 399 22.32 29.25 0.83
CA LYS A 399 23.30 28.97 -0.22
C LYS A 399 23.84 27.56 -0.11
N PHE A 400 23.81 26.85 -1.24
CA PHE A 400 24.28 25.48 -1.36
C PHE A 400 25.50 25.45 -2.29
N VAL A 401 26.66 25.07 -1.76
CA VAL A 401 27.88 24.90 -2.55
C VAL A 401 28.16 23.41 -2.73
N ILE A 402 28.04 22.93 -3.96
CA ILE A 402 28.23 21.55 -4.38
C ILE A 402 29.57 21.43 -5.09
N GLN A 403 30.58 20.88 -4.41
CA GLN A 403 31.93 20.79 -4.91
C GLN A 403 32.33 19.35 -5.27
N ASN A 404 32.71 19.14 -6.54
CA ASN A 404 33.31 17.89 -6.99
C ASN A 404 34.79 17.81 -6.55
N LYS A 405 35.05 17.12 -5.43
CA LYS A 405 36.41 16.96 -4.85
C LYS A 405 37.26 15.87 -5.52
N GLY A 406 36.70 15.11 -6.47
CA GLY A 406 37.41 14.05 -7.19
C GLY A 406 36.46 13.04 -7.80
N ARG A 407 37.00 11.97 -8.41
CA ARG A 407 36.18 10.92 -9.02
C ARG A 407 35.26 10.29 -7.97
N ASN A 408 33.95 10.34 -8.21
CA ASN A 408 32.91 9.81 -7.32
C ASN A 408 32.89 10.38 -5.90
N LYS A 409 33.54 11.52 -5.63
CA LYS A 409 33.54 12.19 -4.33
C LYS A 409 32.93 13.58 -4.47
N LEU A 410 31.99 13.89 -3.60
CA LEU A 410 31.25 15.15 -3.61
C LEU A 410 31.22 15.74 -2.20
N GLU A 411 31.49 17.02 -2.06
CA GLU A 411 31.27 17.78 -0.84
C GLU A 411 30.10 18.74 -1.09
N ILE A 412 29.16 18.83 -0.14
CA ILE A 412 28.09 19.82 -0.16
C ILE A 412 28.18 20.64 1.13
N GLN A 413 28.23 21.95 0.98
CA GLN A 413 28.20 22.92 2.07
C GLN A 413 26.89 23.69 2.02
N VAL A 414 26.27 23.89 3.18
CA VAL A 414 25.03 24.65 3.33
C VAL A 414 25.32 25.88 4.18
N PHE A 415 25.01 27.05 3.64
CA PHE A 415 25.22 28.34 4.27
C PHE A 415 23.89 29.06 4.45
N ARG A 416 23.80 29.81 5.53
CA ARG A 416 22.77 30.79 5.81
C ARG A 416 23.28 32.15 5.34
N LEU A 417 22.57 32.84 4.44
CA LEU A 417 22.96 34.18 4.01
C LEU A 417 22.36 35.24 4.94
N LYS A 418 23.23 36.07 5.52
CA LYS A 418 22.89 37.19 6.40
C LYS A 418 23.55 38.48 5.91
N ASN A 419 23.10 39.62 6.43
CA ASN A 419 23.63 40.93 6.03
C ASN A 419 25.09 41.13 6.45
N ASP A 420 25.53 40.45 7.50
CA ASP A 420 26.88 40.50 8.08
C ASP A 420 27.81 39.39 7.54
N GLY A 421 27.32 38.51 6.66
CA GLY A 421 28.11 37.50 5.97
C GLY A 421 27.41 36.15 5.79
N ASP A 422 28.09 35.23 5.09
CA ASP A 422 27.64 33.85 4.89
C ASP A 422 28.00 33.01 6.14
N GLU A 423 27.02 32.43 6.82
CA GLU A 423 27.24 31.55 7.98
C GLU A 423 27.14 30.08 7.56
N LEU A 424 28.27 29.36 7.62
CA LEU A 424 28.31 27.91 7.34
C LEU A 424 27.51 27.13 8.39
N GLN A 425 26.45 26.45 7.95
CA GLN A 425 25.62 25.61 8.81
C GLN A 425 26.21 24.21 8.98
N TYR A 426 26.56 23.56 7.87
CA TYR A 426 27.24 22.26 7.88
C TYR A 426 27.86 21.92 6.52
N THR A 427 28.78 20.96 6.57
CA THR A 427 29.41 20.33 5.40
C THR A 427 29.13 18.84 5.41
N LYS A 428 28.80 18.25 4.26
CA LYS A 428 28.59 16.81 4.11
C LYS A 428 29.30 16.24 2.91
N ASN A 429 29.96 15.10 3.13
CA ASN A 429 30.71 14.38 2.12
C ASN A 429 29.93 13.16 1.63
N PHE A 430 29.94 12.95 0.31
CA PHE A 430 29.25 11.85 -0.35
C PHE A 430 30.19 11.09 -1.28
N ASN A 431 29.88 9.81 -1.45
CA ASN A 431 30.54 8.94 -2.40
C ASN A 431 29.52 8.21 -3.27
N ALA A 432 29.77 8.15 -4.59
CA ALA A 432 28.89 7.46 -5.54
C ALA A 432 28.74 5.95 -5.30
N LYS A 433 29.60 5.33 -4.48
CA LYS A 433 29.45 3.95 -4.01
C LYS A 433 28.14 3.80 -3.22
N ASN A 434 27.93 4.66 -2.23
CA ASN A 434 26.81 4.57 -1.29
C ASN A 434 25.62 5.44 -1.73
N THR A 435 25.90 6.63 -2.25
CA THR A 435 24.88 7.61 -2.64
C THR A 435 24.62 7.59 -4.13
N LYS A 436 23.35 7.45 -4.53
CA LYS A 436 22.95 7.45 -5.95
C LYS A 436 22.23 8.73 -6.34
N LYS A 437 21.52 9.36 -5.40
CA LYS A 437 20.68 10.53 -5.65
C LYS A 437 20.79 11.52 -4.48
N ILE A 438 20.85 12.80 -4.81
CA ILE A 438 20.71 13.90 -3.84
C ILE A 438 19.65 14.86 -4.36
N TRP A 439 18.69 15.22 -3.50
CA TRP A 439 17.70 16.27 -3.75
C TRP A 439 17.99 17.43 -2.81
N ILE A 440 18.28 18.60 -3.37
CA ILE A 440 18.59 19.81 -2.62
C ILE A 440 17.41 20.77 -2.79
N TYR A 441 16.72 21.08 -1.70
CA TYR A 441 15.59 22.01 -1.65
C TYR A 441 16.02 23.32 -1.01
N GLY A 442 15.79 24.43 -1.71
CA GLY A 442 15.93 25.79 -1.20
C GLY A 442 14.81 26.16 -0.23
N LEU A 443 13.57 25.84 -0.61
CA LEU A 443 12.31 26.16 0.08
C LEU A 443 11.74 27.54 -0.29
N ASP A 444 11.99 28.57 0.52
CA ASP A 444 11.45 29.92 0.39
C ASP A 444 12.61 30.93 0.40
N ASP A 445 12.30 32.19 0.09
CA ASP A 445 13.28 33.27 -0.18
C ASP A 445 14.16 33.01 -1.42
N ASN A 446 15.15 33.87 -1.69
CA ASN A 446 15.95 33.87 -2.92
C ASN A 446 17.25 33.07 -2.76
N ASP A 447 17.21 31.76 -2.99
CA ASP A 447 18.34 30.87 -2.70
C ASP A 447 19.41 30.85 -3.79
N ILE A 448 20.62 30.43 -3.41
CA ILE A 448 21.77 30.32 -4.31
C ILE A 448 22.29 28.88 -4.37
N PHE A 449 22.35 28.31 -5.56
CA PHE A 449 22.94 26.99 -5.82
C PHE A 449 24.21 27.13 -6.66
N GLU A 450 25.36 26.77 -6.09
CA GLU A 450 26.66 26.81 -6.77
C GLU A 450 27.21 25.39 -6.96
N VAL A 451 27.37 24.93 -8.21
CA VAL A 451 28.02 23.66 -8.54
C VAL A 451 29.39 23.94 -9.13
N LYS A 452 30.45 23.52 -8.40
CA LYS A 452 31.85 23.81 -8.71
C LYS A 452 32.66 22.54 -9.02
N GLY A 453 33.64 22.68 -9.90
CA GLY A 453 34.63 21.65 -10.21
C GLY A 453 34.18 20.65 -11.29
N LYS A 454 35.16 20.14 -12.05
CA LYS A 454 34.96 19.36 -13.30
C LYS A 454 35.09 17.84 -13.14
N ALA A 455 35.20 17.32 -11.92
CA ALA A 455 35.41 15.88 -11.71
C ALA A 455 34.13 15.06 -11.96
N GLN A 456 34.28 13.83 -12.47
CA GLN A 456 33.14 12.95 -12.77
C GLN A 456 32.59 12.29 -11.49
N SER A 457 31.36 12.64 -11.11
CA SER A 457 30.60 11.94 -10.06
C SER A 457 29.45 11.12 -10.67
N GLY A 458 29.27 9.88 -10.19
CA GLY A 458 28.12 9.04 -10.54
C GLY A 458 26.80 9.46 -9.86
N ILE A 459 26.83 10.42 -8.94
CA ILE A 459 25.67 10.85 -8.14
C ILE A 459 24.75 11.74 -9.00
N LYS A 460 23.44 11.46 -8.98
CA LYS A 460 22.43 12.31 -9.64
C LYS A 460 21.94 13.39 -8.68
N ILE A 461 22.09 14.66 -9.04
CA ILE A 461 21.70 15.78 -8.18
C ILE A 461 20.50 16.49 -8.78
N ARG A 462 19.53 16.82 -7.93
CA ARG A 462 18.45 17.75 -8.24
C ARG A 462 18.59 18.98 -7.38
N LEU A 463 18.57 20.14 -8.02
CA LEU A 463 18.46 21.43 -7.38
C LEU A 463 17.01 21.87 -7.54
N ILE A 464 16.33 22.09 -6.43
CA ILE A 464 14.94 22.53 -6.35
C ILE A 464 14.99 23.86 -5.61
N GLY A 465 14.63 24.95 -6.29
CA GLY A 465 14.63 26.29 -5.70
C GLY A 465 13.51 26.46 -4.68
N GLY A 466 12.52 27.25 -5.04
CA GLY A 466 11.38 27.55 -4.17
C GLY A 466 10.24 28.16 -4.93
N GLN A 467 9.40 28.96 -4.26
CA GLN A 467 8.40 29.80 -4.94
C GLN A 467 8.93 31.17 -5.38
N ASN A 468 10.20 31.46 -5.09
CA ASN A 468 10.79 32.80 -5.22
C ASN A 468 11.86 32.84 -6.32
N GLU A 469 12.73 33.85 -6.28
CA GLU A 469 13.72 34.09 -7.33
C GLU A 469 15.07 33.51 -6.95
N ASP A 470 15.38 32.35 -7.54
CA ASP A 470 16.58 31.58 -7.21
C ASP A 470 17.72 31.81 -8.21
N SER A 471 18.95 31.60 -7.76
CA SER A 471 20.16 31.71 -8.58
C SER A 471 20.89 30.38 -8.70
N PHE A 472 21.12 29.92 -9.94
CA PHE A 472 21.82 28.68 -10.24
C PHE A 472 23.11 28.96 -11.01
N ILE A 473 24.24 28.66 -10.39
CA ILE A 473 25.57 28.81 -10.96
C ILE A 473 26.19 27.42 -11.10
N VAL A 474 26.30 26.89 -12.31
CA VAL A 474 26.71 25.49 -12.55
C VAL A 474 27.85 25.43 -13.57
N GLU A 475 29.07 25.21 -13.07
CA GLU A 475 30.28 25.08 -13.88
C GLU A 475 30.32 23.78 -14.69
N ASP A 476 29.76 22.69 -14.16
CA ASP A 476 29.66 21.37 -14.82
C ASP A 476 28.32 20.70 -14.50
N GLY A 477 27.41 20.72 -15.48
CA GLY A 477 26.02 20.27 -15.34
C GLY A 477 25.81 18.77 -15.47
N ARG A 478 26.88 17.97 -15.60
CA ARG A 478 26.74 16.51 -15.74
C ARG A 478 26.00 15.93 -14.53
N LYS A 479 24.89 15.24 -14.81
CA LYS A 479 23.99 14.62 -13.80
C LYS A 479 23.28 15.63 -12.88
N ILE A 480 23.31 16.93 -13.20
CA ILE A 480 22.54 17.97 -12.53
C ILE A 480 21.20 18.17 -13.24
N LYS A 481 20.12 18.27 -12.47
CA LYS A 481 18.79 18.68 -12.95
C LYS A 481 18.28 19.82 -12.09
N ILE A 482 17.85 20.89 -12.72
CA ILE A 482 17.30 22.07 -12.03
C ILE A 482 15.77 22.05 -12.18
N HIS A 483 15.08 22.19 -11.06
CA HIS A 483 13.62 22.22 -10.97
C HIS A 483 13.19 23.53 -10.34
N ASP A 484 12.29 24.25 -11.02
CA ASP A 484 11.80 25.54 -10.57
C ASP A 484 10.50 25.96 -11.26
N PHE A 485 9.87 27.03 -10.79
CA PHE A 485 8.68 27.61 -11.42
C PHE A 485 9.05 28.31 -12.73
N LYS A 486 8.23 28.05 -13.76
CA LYS A 486 8.44 28.66 -15.08
C LYS A 486 8.07 30.14 -15.09
N SER A 487 7.15 30.53 -14.22
CA SER A 487 6.62 31.90 -14.06
C SER A 487 7.53 32.85 -13.26
N LYS A 488 8.65 32.37 -12.71
CA LYS A 488 9.57 33.16 -11.87
C LYS A 488 10.83 33.58 -12.63
N THR A 489 11.40 34.73 -12.25
CA THR A 489 12.54 35.35 -12.94
C THR A 489 13.87 34.90 -12.32
N ASN A 490 14.20 33.62 -12.49
CA ASN A 490 15.40 33.04 -11.87
C ASN A 490 16.66 33.32 -12.70
N THR A 491 17.82 33.35 -12.02
CA THR A 491 19.12 33.58 -12.65
C THR A 491 19.82 32.26 -12.96
N TYR A 492 20.28 32.10 -14.19
CA TYR A 492 20.92 30.87 -14.67
C TYR A 492 22.28 31.16 -15.31
N ALA A 493 23.37 30.84 -14.60
CA ALA A 493 24.73 30.82 -15.10
C ALA A 493 25.19 29.36 -15.26
N LEU A 494 24.78 28.72 -16.36
CA LEU A 494 24.88 27.28 -16.53
C LEU A 494 25.75 26.89 -17.73
N ASP A 495 26.42 25.75 -17.63
CA ASP A 495 26.99 25.08 -18.80
C ASP A 495 25.91 24.42 -19.69
N ALA A 496 26.29 24.06 -20.92
CA ALA A 496 25.38 23.39 -21.88
C ALA A 496 24.95 21.97 -21.46
N LYS A 497 25.55 21.37 -20.42
CA LYS A 497 25.25 20.00 -19.98
C LYS A 497 24.17 19.97 -18.89
N SER A 498 23.90 21.11 -18.27
CA SER A 498 22.87 21.29 -17.25
C SER A 498 21.48 21.09 -17.84
N LYS A 499 20.61 20.33 -17.15
CA LYS A 499 19.22 20.13 -17.59
C LYS A 499 18.24 20.93 -16.75
N ILE A 500 17.64 21.96 -17.35
CA ILE A 500 16.60 22.78 -16.75
C ILE A 500 15.22 22.14 -16.99
N LEU A 501 14.41 22.03 -15.94
CA LEU A 501 13.08 21.40 -15.95
C LEU A 501 12.06 22.31 -15.24
N LEU A 502 11.70 23.41 -15.89
CA LEU A 502 10.75 24.41 -15.35
C LEU A 502 9.30 23.96 -15.48
N SER A 503 8.50 24.17 -14.43
CA SER A 503 7.07 23.86 -14.42
C SER A 503 6.33 24.67 -13.36
N ASP A 504 5.19 25.26 -13.71
CA ASP A 504 4.26 25.86 -12.74
C ASP A 504 3.36 24.81 -12.04
N ASP A 505 3.81 23.55 -11.99
CA ASP A 505 3.10 22.47 -11.29
C ASP A 505 3.60 22.45 -9.85
N TYR A 506 2.83 23.08 -8.95
CA TYR A 506 3.18 23.27 -7.54
C TYR A 506 3.66 21.96 -6.86
N GLU A 507 2.97 20.85 -7.12
CA GLU A 507 3.29 19.53 -6.56
C GLU A 507 4.68 18.99 -6.96
N THR A 508 5.23 19.44 -8.09
CA THR A 508 6.53 18.95 -8.57
C THR A 508 7.67 19.48 -7.71
N SER A 509 7.62 20.77 -7.35
CA SER A 509 8.69 21.49 -6.63
C SER A 509 8.43 21.61 -5.13
N LEU A 510 7.20 21.35 -4.66
CA LEU A 510 6.88 21.32 -3.24
C LEU A 510 7.75 20.31 -2.48
N TYR A 511 8.33 20.76 -1.37
CA TYR A 511 8.98 19.89 -0.40
C TYR A 511 7.92 19.13 0.41
N ASP A 512 7.93 17.81 0.26
CA ASP A 512 7.19 16.89 1.12
C ASP A 512 8.18 15.83 1.62
N TYR A 513 8.42 15.83 2.94
CA TYR A 513 9.34 14.88 3.56
C TYR A 513 8.87 13.42 3.41
N LYS A 514 7.59 13.16 3.11
CA LYS A 514 7.02 11.82 2.84
C LYS A 514 7.14 11.37 1.38
N LYS A 515 7.60 12.25 0.47
CA LYS A 515 7.84 11.95 -0.96
C LYS A 515 8.89 10.85 -1.21
N PRO A 516 10.05 10.79 -0.53
CA PRO A 516 11.00 9.70 -0.74
C PRO A 516 10.42 8.36 -0.27
N LYS A 517 10.30 7.40 -1.20
CA LYS A 517 9.78 6.06 -0.95
C LYS A 517 10.71 5.01 -1.54
N TYR A 518 10.72 3.81 -0.96
CA TYR A 518 11.47 2.69 -1.53
C TYR A 518 10.87 2.20 -2.84
N ASN A 519 11.74 1.73 -3.73
CA ASN A 519 11.32 0.81 -4.78
C ASN A 519 10.82 -0.49 -4.15
N ALA A 520 9.81 -1.10 -4.75
CA ALA A 520 9.14 -2.28 -4.20
C ALA A 520 8.96 -3.37 -5.25
N PHE A 521 9.45 -4.56 -4.96
CA PHE A 521 9.15 -5.78 -5.70
C PHE A 521 8.09 -6.63 -4.96
N SER A 522 7.20 -7.28 -5.70
CA SER A 522 6.26 -8.30 -5.20
C SER A 522 6.14 -9.45 -6.20
N GLY A 523 5.91 -10.67 -5.72
CA GLY A 523 5.57 -11.82 -6.54
C GLY A 523 4.44 -12.59 -5.87
N LEU A 524 3.31 -12.74 -6.57
CA LEU A 524 2.12 -13.40 -6.06
C LEU A 524 1.68 -14.52 -7.01
N PRO A 525 1.14 -15.64 -6.50
CA PRO A 525 0.65 -16.72 -7.36
C PRO A 525 -0.63 -16.29 -8.10
N ASN A 526 -0.89 -16.92 -9.25
CA ASN A 526 -2.10 -16.76 -10.05
C ASN A 526 -2.57 -18.14 -10.50
N ILE A 527 -3.75 -18.56 -10.07
CA ILE A 527 -4.26 -19.92 -10.31
C ILE A 527 -5.65 -19.82 -10.94
N GLY A 528 -5.95 -20.68 -11.91
CA GLY A 528 -7.29 -20.75 -12.48
C GLY A 528 -7.56 -22.06 -13.20
N PHE A 529 -8.80 -22.26 -13.61
CA PHE A 529 -9.26 -23.41 -14.39
C PHE A 529 -10.44 -23.01 -15.27
N ASN A 530 -10.48 -23.50 -16.50
CA ASN A 530 -11.68 -23.60 -17.34
C ASN A 530 -11.54 -24.85 -18.25
N PRO A 531 -12.62 -25.34 -18.90
CA PRO A 531 -12.56 -26.59 -19.67
C PRO A 531 -11.59 -26.55 -20.86
N ASP A 532 -11.44 -25.37 -21.49
CA ASP A 532 -10.58 -25.19 -22.66
C ASP A 532 -9.08 -25.14 -22.28
N ASP A 533 -8.75 -24.48 -21.18
CA ASP A 533 -7.37 -24.28 -20.68
C ASP A 533 -6.88 -25.39 -19.75
N GLY A 534 -7.80 -26.14 -19.13
CA GLY A 534 -7.53 -26.99 -17.98
C GLY A 534 -7.04 -26.19 -16.77
N ILE A 535 -6.19 -26.80 -15.95
CA ILE A 535 -5.55 -26.09 -14.82
C ILE A 535 -4.54 -25.09 -15.38
N LYS A 536 -4.55 -23.88 -14.84
CA LYS A 536 -3.57 -22.81 -15.10
C LYS A 536 -2.87 -22.41 -13.82
N ILE A 537 -1.55 -22.42 -13.83
CA ILE A 537 -0.71 -21.92 -12.72
C ILE A 537 0.24 -20.86 -13.26
N GLY A 538 0.41 -19.78 -12.51
CA GLY A 538 1.18 -18.63 -12.91
C GLY A 538 1.71 -17.79 -11.75
N ILE A 539 2.54 -16.81 -12.09
CA ILE A 539 3.07 -15.81 -11.16
C ILE A 539 2.80 -14.42 -11.72
N VAL A 540 2.37 -13.50 -10.85
CA VAL A 540 2.31 -12.06 -11.12
C VAL A 540 3.42 -11.37 -10.33
N ALA A 541 4.48 -10.99 -11.02
CA ALA A 541 5.59 -10.23 -10.47
C ALA A 541 5.39 -8.73 -10.76
N GLY A 542 5.47 -7.90 -9.72
CA GLY A 542 5.33 -6.45 -9.80
C GLY A 542 6.61 -5.74 -9.34
N TYR A 543 7.03 -4.70 -10.04
CA TYR A 543 8.11 -3.81 -9.62
C TYR A 543 7.67 -2.35 -9.70
N LEU A 544 7.62 -1.70 -8.54
CA LEU A 544 7.28 -0.31 -8.34
C LEU A 544 8.55 0.51 -8.17
N VAL A 545 8.71 1.53 -9.00
CA VAL A 545 9.83 2.48 -8.94
C VAL A 545 9.32 3.82 -8.42
N ASN A 546 9.92 4.29 -7.33
CA ASN A 546 9.64 5.59 -6.73
C ASN A 546 10.89 6.47 -6.85
N ASP A 547 10.84 7.47 -7.73
CA ASP A 547 11.85 8.52 -7.91
C ASP A 547 11.18 9.89 -7.67
N PHE A 548 11.80 10.97 -8.12
CA PHE A 548 11.35 12.34 -7.82
C PHE A 548 9.94 12.69 -8.35
N LYS A 549 9.61 12.33 -9.60
CA LYS A 549 8.27 12.56 -10.17
C LYS A 549 7.41 11.32 -9.93
N GLN A 550 6.40 11.42 -9.06
CA GLN A 550 5.47 10.33 -8.71
C GLN A 550 4.02 10.77 -8.95
N ASN A 551 3.19 9.92 -9.55
CA ASN A 551 1.73 10.12 -9.57
C ASN A 551 0.95 8.82 -9.90
N PRO A 552 0.75 7.86 -8.97
CA PRO A 552 1.21 7.82 -7.58
C PRO A 552 2.63 7.23 -7.42
N TYR A 553 3.24 6.74 -8.50
CA TYR A 553 4.59 6.20 -8.59
C TYR A 553 5.30 6.77 -9.82
N THR A 554 6.60 6.55 -9.96
CA THR A 554 7.35 6.97 -11.17
C THR A 554 7.19 5.95 -12.29
N GLN A 555 7.31 4.67 -11.97
CA GLN A 555 7.13 3.57 -12.94
C GLN A 555 6.52 2.37 -12.23
N LYS A 556 5.68 1.61 -12.94
CA LYS A 556 5.18 0.31 -12.47
C LYS A 556 5.36 -0.70 -13.57
N HIS A 557 6.04 -1.79 -13.25
CA HIS A 557 6.22 -2.94 -14.13
C HIS A 557 5.43 -4.11 -13.57
N SER A 558 4.76 -4.87 -14.43
CA SER A 558 4.05 -6.09 -14.09
C SER A 558 4.38 -7.16 -15.11
N LEU A 559 4.86 -8.32 -14.65
CA LEU A 559 5.12 -9.51 -15.44
C LEU A 559 4.18 -10.61 -14.96
N LYS A 560 3.27 -11.05 -15.83
CA LYS A 560 2.37 -12.18 -15.59
C LYS A 560 2.83 -13.34 -16.44
N THR A 561 3.11 -14.47 -15.81
CA THR A 561 3.42 -15.73 -16.49
C THR A 561 2.34 -16.75 -16.18
N ASN A 562 1.90 -17.52 -17.17
CA ASN A 562 0.92 -18.59 -17.02
C ASN A 562 1.41 -19.84 -17.75
N TYR A 563 1.21 -21.00 -17.15
CA TYR A 563 1.33 -22.31 -17.78
C TYR A 563 -0.03 -23.00 -17.78
N PHE A 564 -0.41 -23.56 -18.94
CA PHE A 564 -1.71 -24.20 -19.18
C PHE A 564 -1.51 -25.71 -19.32
N PHE A 565 -2.06 -26.48 -18.38
CA PHE A 565 -1.77 -27.92 -18.31
C PHE A 565 -2.48 -28.74 -19.39
N ALA A 566 -3.66 -28.31 -19.87
CA ALA A 566 -4.36 -29.05 -20.93
C ALA A 566 -3.58 -29.02 -22.26
N THR A 567 -2.91 -27.92 -22.55
CA THR A 567 -2.28 -27.67 -23.87
C THR A 567 -0.76 -27.69 -23.81
N LYS A 568 -0.19 -27.68 -22.59
CA LYS A 568 1.26 -27.51 -22.33
C LYS A 568 1.80 -26.20 -22.92
N GLY A 569 0.92 -25.21 -23.08
CA GLY A 569 1.24 -23.86 -23.52
C GLY A 569 1.69 -22.97 -22.37
N TYR A 570 2.42 -21.90 -22.68
CA TYR A 570 2.70 -20.84 -21.71
C TYR A 570 2.50 -19.46 -22.33
N GLU A 571 2.19 -18.51 -21.47
CA GLU A 571 1.95 -17.12 -21.79
C GLU A 571 2.78 -16.23 -20.87
N VAL A 572 3.37 -15.19 -21.46
CA VAL A 572 4.10 -14.14 -20.75
C VAL A 572 3.50 -12.80 -21.16
N ILE A 573 2.99 -12.04 -20.20
CA ILE A 573 2.46 -10.69 -20.41
C ILE A 573 3.30 -9.72 -19.58
N TYR A 574 3.81 -8.68 -20.22
CA TYR A 574 4.53 -7.59 -19.56
C TYR A 574 3.79 -6.27 -19.77
N ASN A 575 3.59 -5.53 -18.67
CA ASN A 575 3.01 -4.20 -18.66
C ASN A 575 3.97 -3.22 -17.96
N GLY A 576 4.39 -2.17 -18.65
CA GLY A 576 5.09 -1.02 -18.09
C GLY A 576 4.20 0.21 -18.11
N LYS A 577 4.06 0.89 -16.97
CA LYS A 577 3.29 2.15 -16.83
C LYS A 577 4.21 3.26 -16.33
N PHE A 578 4.19 4.39 -17.01
CA PHE A 578 5.05 5.55 -16.76
C PHE A 578 4.20 6.83 -16.67
N PRO A 579 3.62 7.11 -15.48
CA PRO A 579 2.77 8.28 -15.29
C PRO A 579 3.53 9.59 -15.53
N LYS A 580 2.88 10.57 -16.18
CA LYS A 580 3.44 11.90 -16.47
C LYS A 580 4.84 11.86 -17.12
N LEU A 581 5.16 10.83 -17.92
CA LEU A 581 6.46 10.70 -18.58
C LEU A 581 6.72 11.89 -19.53
N PHE A 582 5.68 12.33 -20.24
CA PHE A 582 5.72 13.45 -21.18
C PHE A 582 4.78 14.57 -20.71
N GLY A 583 5.16 15.27 -19.63
CA GLY A 583 4.36 16.34 -19.05
C GLY A 583 3.06 15.82 -18.45
N LYS A 584 1.91 16.17 -19.05
CA LYS A 584 0.58 15.70 -18.62
C LYS A 584 0.18 14.35 -19.23
N TRP A 585 1.04 13.75 -20.06
CA TRP A 585 0.80 12.47 -20.70
C TRP A 585 1.55 11.34 -19.99
N ASP A 586 0.83 10.25 -19.77
CA ASP A 586 1.38 8.98 -19.36
C ASP A 586 1.87 8.23 -20.60
N ALA A 587 2.89 7.39 -20.43
CA ALA A 587 3.27 6.40 -21.41
C ALA A 587 3.04 5.00 -20.82
N ASP A 588 2.48 4.11 -21.61
CA ASP A 588 2.28 2.71 -21.25
C ASP A 588 2.91 1.82 -22.33
N PHE A 589 3.38 0.65 -21.94
CA PHE A 589 3.93 -0.36 -22.83
C PHE A 589 3.37 -1.72 -22.45
N GLU A 590 2.69 -2.36 -23.38
CA GLU A 590 2.19 -3.73 -23.21
C GLU A 590 2.90 -4.67 -24.19
N SER A 591 3.25 -5.87 -23.71
CA SER A 591 3.78 -6.94 -24.53
C SER A 591 3.20 -8.27 -24.13
N ARG A 592 2.93 -9.13 -25.10
CA ARG A 592 2.43 -10.49 -24.90
C ARG A 592 3.21 -11.45 -25.77
N PHE A 593 3.71 -12.52 -25.16
CA PHE A 593 4.31 -13.65 -25.83
C PHE A 593 3.57 -14.93 -25.46
N THR A 594 3.29 -15.79 -26.44
CA THR A 594 2.79 -17.14 -26.22
C THR A 594 3.73 -18.17 -26.85
N SER A 595 3.79 -19.35 -26.25
CA SER A 595 4.52 -20.48 -26.83
C SER A 595 3.78 -21.08 -28.02
N PRO A 596 4.45 -21.90 -28.87
CA PRO A 596 3.79 -22.63 -29.95
C PRO A 596 2.61 -23.49 -29.50
N ASN A 597 2.69 -24.07 -28.29
CA ASN A 597 1.65 -24.93 -27.73
C ASN A 597 0.49 -24.16 -27.08
N PHE A 598 0.55 -22.82 -27.01
CA PHE A 598 -0.60 -22.03 -26.58
C PHE A 598 -1.72 -22.17 -27.60
N THR A 599 -2.96 -22.25 -27.14
CA THR A 599 -4.10 -22.49 -28.02
C THR A 599 -5.18 -21.43 -27.89
N ILE A 600 -5.85 -21.17 -29.01
CA ILE A 600 -7.21 -20.59 -29.07
C ILE A 600 -8.13 -21.61 -29.73
N ASN A 601 -9.44 -21.40 -29.74
CA ASN A 601 -10.33 -22.24 -30.53
C ASN A 601 -10.75 -21.60 -31.86
N TYR A 602 -11.15 -22.42 -32.82
CA TYR A 602 -11.73 -22.00 -34.10
C TYR A 602 -12.75 -23.05 -34.58
N PHE A 603 -14.03 -22.62 -34.65
CA PHE A 603 -15.16 -23.44 -35.10
C PHE A 603 -15.67 -23.04 -36.49
N GLY A 604 -14.94 -22.16 -37.19
CA GLY A 604 -15.38 -21.59 -38.47
C GLY A 604 -15.98 -20.19 -38.37
N TYR A 605 -16.24 -19.58 -39.52
CA TYR A 605 -16.91 -18.28 -39.61
C TYR A 605 -18.42 -18.45 -39.71
N GLY A 606 -19.16 -17.86 -38.79
CA GLY A 606 -20.62 -17.82 -38.79
C GLY A 606 -21.19 -17.82 -37.38
N ASN A 607 -22.48 -17.52 -37.31
CA ASN A 607 -23.26 -17.53 -36.08
C ASN A 607 -23.85 -18.91 -35.78
N GLU A 608 -23.94 -19.80 -36.77
CA GLU A 608 -24.54 -21.14 -36.64
C GLU A 608 -23.54 -22.29 -36.84
N THR A 609 -22.26 -22.04 -36.55
CA THR A 609 -21.23 -23.09 -36.59
C THR A 609 -21.55 -24.24 -35.62
N VAL A 610 -21.24 -25.48 -36.02
CA VAL A 610 -21.52 -26.69 -35.23
C VAL A 610 -20.38 -26.97 -34.26
N ASN A 611 -20.70 -27.46 -33.06
CA ASN A 611 -19.73 -28.02 -32.13
C ASN A 611 -19.75 -29.55 -32.27
N GLU A 612 -18.67 -30.13 -32.80
CA GLU A 612 -18.55 -31.57 -33.07
C GLU A 612 -17.65 -32.28 -32.05
N ASP A 613 -17.55 -31.73 -30.84
CA ASP A 613 -16.70 -32.30 -29.78
C ASP A 613 -17.11 -33.74 -29.41
N ASP A 614 -18.38 -34.12 -29.50
CA ASP A 614 -18.85 -35.49 -29.26
C ASP A 614 -18.27 -36.51 -30.27
N ALA A 615 -18.02 -36.06 -31.51
CA ALA A 615 -17.51 -36.91 -32.58
C ALA A 615 -15.98 -36.90 -32.67
N PHE A 616 -15.35 -35.73 -32.49
CA PHE A 616 -13.92 -35.53 -32.76
C PHE A 616 -13.10 -35.11 -31.52
N GLY A 617 -13.76 -34.86 -30.40
CA GLY A 617 -13.14 -34.35 -29.18
C GLY A 617 -12.77 -32.87 -29.24
N MET A 618 -12.52 -32.28 -28.06
CA MET A 618 -12.25 -30.84 -27.94
C MET A 618 -11.03 -30.33 -28.73
N ASP A 619 -10.05 -31.20 -28.98
CA ASP A 619 -8.81 -30.87 -29.70
C ASP A 619 -9.04 -30.56 -31.18
N PHE A 620 -10.14 -31.04 -31.76
CA PHE A 620 -10.48 -30.80 -33.16
C PHE A 620 -10.54 -29.31 -33.51
N ASN A 621 -11.13 -28.52 -32.62
CA ASN A 621 -11.30 -27.07 -32.77
C ASN A 621 -10.14 -26.25 -32.17
N ARG A 622 -9.14 -26.88 -31.53
CA ARG A 622 -8.01 -26.18 -30.90
C ARG A 622 -6.94 -25.81 -31.91
N VAL A 623 -6.61 -24.53 -31.97
CA VAL A 623 -5.59 -23.96 -32.84
C VAL A 623 -4.36 -23.60 -32.03
N ARG A 624 -3.23 -24.24 -32.31
CA ARG A 624 -1.93 -23.87 -31.76
C ARG A 624 -1.44 -22.58 -32.40
N ILE A 625 -1.16 -21.57 -31.58
CA ILE A 625 -0.86 -20.22 -32.05
C ILE A 625 0.23 -19.56 -31.21
N ARG A 626 1.33 -19.23 -31.90
CA ARG A 626 2.44 -18.45 -31.34
C ARG A 626 2.22 -16.97 -31.63
N MET A 627 2.23 -16.15 -30.60
CA MET A 627 2.05 -14.70 -30.72
C MET A 627 3.20 -13.94 -30.07
N LEU A 628 3.66 -12.89 -30.73
CA LEU A 628 4.41 -11.79 -30.13
C LEU A 628 3.65 -10.50 -30.43
N LYS A 629 3.20 -9.79 -29.39
CA LYS A 629 2.54 -8.48 -29.51
C LYS A 629 3.34 -7.44 -28.74
N VAL A 630 3.54 -6.27 -29.33
CA VAL A 630 4.22 -5.13 -28.72
C VAL A 630 3.38 -3.88 -28.97
N MET A 631 2.92 -3.24 -27.90
CA MET A 631 1.88 -2.22 -27.94
C MET A 631 2.24 -1.00 -27.06
N PRO A 632 3.14 -0.12 -27.53
CA PRO A 632 3.38 1.16 -26.86
C PRO A 632 2.19 2.10 -27.01
N SER A 633 1.90 2.88 -25.97
CA SER A 633 0.85 3.88 -26.01
C SER A 633 1.16 5.10 -25.16
N ILE A 634 0.52 6.21 -25.51
CA ILE A 634 0.44 7.41 -24.68
C ILE A 634 -1.01 7.64 -24.30
N LYS A 635 -1.25 8.14 -23.09
CA LYS A 635 -2.60 8.48 -22.66
C LYS A 635 -2.62 9.74 -21.79
N ARG A 636 -3.73 10.45 -21.84
CA ARG A 636 -4.01 11.59 -20.98
C ARG A 636 -5.16 11.23 -20.06
N VAL A 637 -4.94 11.39 -18.76
CA VAL A 637 -5.94 11.17 -17.72
C VAL A 637 -6.62 12.50 -17.39
N GLY A 638 -7.95 12.52 -17.50
CA GLY A 638 -8.81 13.65 -17.13
C GLY A 638 -9.13 13.64 -15.63
N LYS A 639 -9.67 14.77 -15.13
CA LYS A 639 -9.92 14.97 -13.69
C LYS A 639 -10.93 13.98 -13.07
N TYR A 640 -11.87 13.47 -13.86
CA TYR A 640 -12.97 12.62 -13.38
C TYR A 640 -12.84 11.15 -13.79
N GLY A 641 -11.63 10.68 -14.11
CA GLY A 641 -11.41 9.28 -14.49
C GLY A 641 -11.58 8.96 -15.98
N SER A 642 -11.84 9.98 -16.82
CA SER A 642 -11.80 9.82 -18.27
C SER A 642 -10.36 9.70 -18.79
N THR A 643 -10.13 8.93 -19.85
CA THR A 643 -8.83 8.79 -20.50
C THR A 643 -8.95 8.82 -22.01
N ILE A 644 -8.03 9.53 -22.66
CA ILE A 644 -7.81 9.44 -24.11
C ILE A 644 -6.45 8.76 -24.33
N GLN A 645 -6.44 7.65 -25.06
CA GLN A 645 -5.27 6.83 -25.32
C GLN A 645 -5.02 6.71 -26.82
N LEU A 646 -3.76 6.89 -27.22
CA LEU A 646 -3.26 6.59 -28.56
C LEU A 646 -2.25 5.46 -28.43
N GLN A 647 -2.47 4.36 -29.15
CA GLN A 647 -1.64 3.17 -29.11
C GLN A 647 -1.23 2.78 -30.52
N THR A 648 0.01 2.32 -30.68
CA THR A 648 0.44 1.59 -31.88
C THR A 648 0.74 0.15 -31.51
N SER A 649 0.71 -0.74 -32.49
CA SER A 649 0.94 -2.17 -32.26
C SER A 649 1.81 -2.78 -33.34
N PHE A 650 2.72 -3.66 -32.96
CA PHE A 650 3.35 -4.64 -33.82
C PHE A 650 2.93 -6.04 -33.34
N GLU A 651 2.50 -6.89 -34.26
CA GLU A 651 2.09 -8.26 -33.96
C GLU A 651 2.76 -9.23 -34.92
N ARG A 652 3.36 -10.30 -34.39
CA ARG A 652 3.82 -11.46 -35.16
C ARG A 652 3.03 -12.67 -34.70
N ILE A 653 2.33 -13.32 -35.62
CA ILE A 653 1.41 -14.41 -35.34
C ILE A 653 1.76 -15.58 -36.25
N THR A 654 1.85 -16.77 -35.69
CA THR A 654 2.11 -18.00 -36.44
C THR A 654 1.15 -19.07 -35.95
N VAL A 655 0.32 -19.58 -36.84
CA VAL A 655 -0.54 -20.73 -36.58
C VAL A 655 0.22 -22.00 -36.96
N GLU A 656 0.15 -23.02 -36.13
CA GLU A 656 0.69 -24.35 -36.49
C GLU A 656 -0.35 -25.10 -37.31
N GLU A 657 0.04 -25.52 -38.52
CA GLU A 657 -0.75 -26.43 -39.37
C GLU A 657 -0.78 -27.82 -38.71
N THR A 658 -1.83 -28.07 -37.92
CA THR A 658 -1.98 -29.34 -37.21
C THR A 658 -2.93 -30.22 -37.99
N MET A 659 -2.39 -31.28 -38.60
CA MET A 659 -3.15 -32.25 -39.40
C MET A 659 -4.41 -32.74 -38.67
N ASN A 660 -5.50 -32.90 -39.42
CA ASN A 660 -6.79 -33.42 -38.94
C ASN A 660 -7.49 -32.53 -37.90
N ARG A 661 -7.13 -31.26 -37.79
CA ARG A 661 -7.89 -30.27 -37.01
C ARG A 661 -8.74 -29.40 -37.92
N PHE A 662 -9.80 -28.82 -37.37
CA PHE A 662 -10.72 -27.99 -38.14
C PHE A 662 -10.02 -26.82 -38.85
N VAL A 663 -8.97 -26.25 -38.26
CA VAL A 663 -8.18 -25.17 -38.88
C VAL A 663 -7.43 -25.60 -40.15
N ASP A 664 -7.02 -26.86 -40.22
CA ASP A 664 -6.32 -27.48 -41.36
C ASP A 664 -7.34 -27.92 -42.44
N LEU A 665 -8.47 -28.47 -42.02
CA LEU A 665 -9.52 -28.99 -42.92
C LEU A 665 -10.42 -27.90 -43.51
N SER A 666 -10.53 -26.72 -42.88
CA SER A 666 -11.48 -25.69 -43.27
C SER A 666 -11.04 -24.93 -44.51
N PRO A 667 -11.82 -24.94 -45.61
CA PRO A 667 -11.49 -24.19 -46.83
C PRO A 667 -11.60 -22.67 -46.65
N SER A 668 -12.13 -22.20 -45.53
CA SER A 668 -12.25 -20.77 -45.19
C SER A 668 -10.99 -20.21 -44.54
N VAL A 669 -10.01 -21.05 -44.20
CA VAL A 669 -8.75 -20.62 -43.59
C VAL A 669 -7.77 -20.26 -44.71
N ASN A 670 -7.27 -19.03 -44.68
CA ASN A 670 -6.20 -18.61 -45.56
C ASN A 670 -4.90 -19.32 -45.16
N THR A 671 -4.36 -20.19 -46.02
CA THR A 671 -3.16 -21.01 -45.73
C THR A 671 -1.92 -20.18 -45.39
N ALA A 672 -1.88 -18.89 -45.76
CA ALA A 672 -0.81 -17.97 -45.35
C ALA A 672 -0.66 -17.87 -43.82
N VAL A 673 -1.72 -18.13 -43.03
CA VAL A 673 -1.66 -18.07 -41.56
C VAL A 673 -0.73 -19.12 -40.94
N PHE A 674 -0.45 -20.22 -41.66
CA PHE A 674 0.52 -21.24 -41.23
C PHE A 674 1.96 -20.78 -41.37
N GLN A 675 2.18 -19.71 -42.13
CA GLN A 675 3.44 -18.96 -42.13
C GLN A 675 3.37 -17.80 -41.12
N SER A 676 4.54 -17.31 -40.73
CA SER A 676 4.65 -16.23 -39.74
C SER A 676 4.15 -14.89 -40.31
N GLN A 677 2.92 -14.51 -39.97
CA GLN A 677 2.31 -13.26 -40.38
C GLN A 677 2.73 -12.10 -39.47
N GLN A 678 3.03 -10.93 -40.06
CA GLN A 678 3.39 -9.72 -39.33
C GLN A 678 2.39 -8.59 -39.61
N PHE A 679 1.99 -7.87 -38.57
CA PHE A 679 1.03 -6.78 -38.65
C PHE A 679 1.53 -5.55 -37.90
N ALA A 680 1.22 -4.38 -38.44
CA ALA A 680 1.28 -3.11 -37.73
C ALA A 680 -0.14 -2.57 -37.52
N GLY A 681 -0.33 -1.76 -36.50
CA GLY A 681 -1.63 -1.15 -36.22
C GLY A 681 -1.56 0.11 -35.38
N ALA A 682 -2.68 0.83 -35.37
CA ALA A 682 -2.92 2.03 -34.58
C ALA A 682 -4.32 1.96 -33.96
N MET A 683 -4.45 2.48 -32.75
CA MET A 683 -5.71 2.57 -32.03
C MET A 683 -5.84 3.92 -31.33
N MET A 684 -7.03 4.50 -31.41
CA MET A 684 -7.46 5.61 -30.57
C MET A 684 -8.61 5.12 -29.68
N LYS A 685 -8.48 5.34 -28.37
CA LYS A 685 -9.47 4.92 -27.37
C LYS A 685 -9.84 6.07 -26.45
N TYR A 686 -11.15 6.26 -26.26
CA TYR A 686 -11.70 7.01 -25.15
C TYR A 686 -12.27 6.03 -24.13
N SER A 687 -12.05 6.28 -22.84
CA SER A 687 -12.72 5.54 -21.78
C SER A 687 -13.01 6.39 -20.56
N PHE A 688 -14.01 6.01 -19.78
CA PHE A 688 -14.43 6.62 -18.53
C PHE A 688 -14.91 5.52 -17.59
N GLU A 689 -14.47 5.55 -16.33
CA GLU A 689 -14.89 4.60 -15.30
C GLU A 689 -15.05 5.31 -13.96
N ASN A 690 -16.14 5.03 -13.25
CA ASN A 690 -16.44 5.61 -11.93
C ASN A 690 -17.12 4.57 -11.00
N TYR A 691 -16.33 3.71 -10.37
CA TYR A 691 -16.85 2.73 -9.41
C TYR A 691 -16.61 3.18 -7.98
N ASP A 692 -17.53 2.82 -7.09
CA ASP A 692 -17.36 2.94 -5.65
C ASP A 692 -16.22 2.06 -5.11
N ILE A 693 -16.18 0.78 -5.50
CA ILE A 693 -15.18 -0.20 -5.08
C ILE A 693 -14.68 -0.98 -6.32
N PRO A 694 -13.42 -0.83 -6.77
CA PRO A 694 -12.96 -1.44 -8.02
C PRO A 694 -13.00 -2.98 -8.08
N SER A 695 -12.66 -3.70 -7.00
CA SER A 695 -12.65 -5.19 -7.02
C SER A 695 -14.04 -5.82 -7.02
N PHE A 696 -15.06 -5.09 -6.55
CA PHE A 696 -16.44 -5.54 -6.55
C PHE A 696 -17.38 -4.33 -6.48
N PRO A 697 -17.61 -3.65 -7.62
CA PRO A 697 -18.42 -2.44 -7.64
C PRO A 697 -19.87 -2.74 -7.25
N SER A 698 -20.43 -1.95 -6.32
CA SER A 698 -21.87 -1.97 -6.03
C SER A 698 -22.60 -0.86 -6.79
N MET A 699 -21.88 0.19 -7.17
CA MET A 699 -22.40 1.29 -7.95
C MET A 699 -21.33 1.84 -8.90
N GLY A 700 -21.74 2.21 -10.10
CA GLY A 700 -20.88 2.93 -11.04
C GLY A 700 -21.08 2.50 -12.47
N MET A 701 -20.41 3.20 -13.39
CA MET A 701 -20.44 2.87 -14.81
C MET A 701 -19.03 2.86 -15.41
N GLY A 702 -18.92 2.14 -16.51
CA GLY A 702 -17.77 2.17 -17.39
C GLY A 702 -18.23 2.35 -18.82
N PHE A 703 -17.56 3.23 -19.55
CA PHE A 703 -17.77 3.39 -20.97
C PHE A 703 -16.41 3.42 -21.67
N SER A 704 -16.31 2.76 -22.82
CA SER A 704 -15.16 2.95 -23.70
C SER A 704 -15.54 2.77 -25.15
N ILE A 705 -14.94 3.55 -26.02
CA ILE A 705 -15.00 3.39 -27.46
C ILE A 705 -13.58 3.42 -28.03
N ALA A 706 -13.27 2.51 -28.93
CA ALA A 706 -11.98 2.38 -29.56
C ALA A 706 -12.12 2.19 -31.07
N GLY A 707 -11.44 3.04 -31.84
CA GLY A 707 -11.22 2.83 -33.27
C GLY A 707 -9.82 2.25 -33.47
N THR A 708 -9.72 1.14 -34.20
CA THR A 708 -8.47 0.43 -34.47
C THR A 708 -8.31 0.23 -35.96
N TRP A 709 -7.08 0.35 -36.46
CA TRP A 709 -6.71 -0.04 -37.80
C TRP A 709 -5.49 -0.95 -37.74
N LYS A 710 -5.51 -2.04 -38.51
CA LYS A 710 -4.40 -2.99 -38.62
C LYS A 710 -4.12 -3.32 -40.08
N MET A 711 -2.85 -3.57 -40.39
CA MET A 711 -2.36 -3.88 -41.72
C MET A 711 -1.27 -4.94 -41.65
N ASN A 712 -1.31 -5.91 -42.55
CA ASN A 712 -0.22 -6.86 -42.74
C ASN A 712 1.00 -6.16 -43.39
N LEU A 713 2.19 -6.43 -42.88
CA LEU A 713 3.42 -5.75 -43.30
C LEU A 713 4.01 -6.28 -44.61
N GLU A 714 3.70 -7.52 -44.99
CA GLU A 714 4.14 -8.13 -46.25
C GLU A 714 3.13 -7.84 -47.37
N ASN A 715 1.83 -7.82 -47.04
CA ASN A 715 0.77 -7.49 -47.98
C ASN A 715 -0.15 -6.41 -47.41
N THR A 716 0.16 -5.15 -47.70
CA THR A 716 -0.56 -3.98 -47.16
C THR A 716 -2.03 -3.88 -47.59
N LYS A 717 -2.44 -4.56 -48.66
CA LYS A 717 -3.86 -4.67 -49.05
C LYS A 717 -4.68 -5.45 -48.01
N ARG A 718 -4.04 -6.35 -47.25
CA ARG A 718 -4.65 -7.03 -46.09
C ARG A 718 -4.63 -6.10 -44.88
N ASN A 719 -5.54 -5.14 -44.89
CA ASN A 719 -5.76 -4.22 -43.79
C ASN A 719 -7.25 -4.05 -43.50
N PHE A 720 -7.57 -3.76 -42.24
CA PHE A 720 -8.94 -3.62 -41.78
C PHE A 720 -9.07 -2.56 -40.68
N PRO A 721 -10.07 -1.66 -40.78
CA PRO A 721 -10.51 -0.87 -39.66
C PRO A 721 -11.51 -1.66 -38.81
N ALA A 722 -11.52 -1.38 -37.50
CA ALA A 722 -12.45 -1.95 -36.55
C ALA A 722 -12.90 -0.89 -35.54
N LEU A 723 -14.14 -1.03 -35.08
CA LEU A 723 -14.73 -0.23 -34.01
C LEU A 723 -15.15 -1.15 -32.87
N GLU A 724 -14.79 -0.80 -31.65
CA GLU A 724 -15.21 -1.51 -30.44
C GLU A 724 -15.82 -0.51 -29.45
N SER A 725 -16.99 -0.84 -28.89
CA SER A 725 -17.64 -0.07 -27.83
C SER A 725 -18.02 -1.00 -26.69
N LYS A 726 -17.82 -0.53 -25.46
CA LYS A 726 -18.16 -1.22 -24.22
C LYS A 726 -18.88 -0.25 -23.30
N LEU A 727 -20.00 -0.68 -22.74
CA LEU A 727 -20.74 0.03 -21.71
C LEU A 727 -21.04 -0.96 -20.59
N ASN A 728 -20.81 -0.57 -19.35
CA ASN A 728 -21.12 -1.43 -18.21
C ASN A 728 -21.69 -0.60 -17.06
N PHE A 729 -22.58 -1.21 -16.30
CA PHE A 729 -23.25 -0.62 -15.15
C PHE A 729 -23.23 -1.58 -13.98
N ASN A 730 -22.97 -1.06 -12.78
CA ASN A 730 -23.26 -1.74 -11.54
C ASN A 730 -24.22 -0.84 -10.78
N HIS A 731 -25.33 -1.41 -10.31
CA HIS A 731 -26.34 -0.68 -9.57
C HIS A 731 -26.85 -1.56 -8.44
N LYS A 732 -26.68 -1.08 -7.20
CA LYS A 732 -27.33 -1.69 -6.04
C LYS A 732 -28.84 -1.57 -6.18
N ILE A 733 -29.53 -2.69 -6.08
CA ILE A 733 -30.99 -2.77 -6.11
C ILE A 733 -31.56 -2.41 -4.73
N ASP A 734 -30.87 -2.81 -3.66
CA ASP A 734 -31.23 -2.46 -2.28
C ASP A 734 -30.40 -1.28 -1.75
N ALA A 735 -30.92 -0.62 -0.71
CA ALA A 735 -30.25 0.52 -0.08
C ALA A 735 -28.82 0.20 0.41
N ASN A 736 -28.61 -1.04 0.87
CA ASN A 736 -27.38 -1.50 1.52
C ASN A 736 -26.37 -2.14 0.55
N GLY A 737 -26.69 -2.26 -0.74
CA GLY A 737 -25.79 -2.87 -1.73
C GLY A 737 -25.56 -4.36 -1.54
N LYS A 738 -26.48 -5.07 -0.87
CA LYS A 738 -26.43 -6.53 -0.76
C LYS A 738 -26.83 -7.22 -2.06
N LEU A 739 -27.73 -6.63 -2.82
CA LEU A 739 -28.21 -7.10 -4.10
C LEU A 739 -27.76 -6.10 -5.17
N VAL A 740 -26.90 -6.53 -6.07
CA VAL A 740 -26.32 -5.67 -7.12
C VAL A 740 -26.68 -6.26 -8.47
N PHE A 741 -27.26 -5.44 -9.33
CA PHE A 741 -27.35 -5.73 -10.76
C PHE A 741 -26.09 -5.21 -11.45
N ALA A 742 -25.38 -6.09 -12.12
CA ALA A 742 -24.20 -5.77 -12.89
C ALA A 742 -24.41 -6.20 -14.35
N THR A 743 -24.23 -5.29 -15.30
CA THR A 743 -24.38 -5.61 -16.72
C THR A 743 -23.23 -5.02 -17.53
N ILE A 744 -22.77 -5.76 -18.53
CA ILE A 744 -21.78 -5.33 -19.52
C ILE A 744 -22.41 -5.55 -20.89
N LEU A 745 -22.42 -4.51 -21.70
CA LEU A 745 -22.76 -4.54 -23.12
C LEU A 745 -21.49 -4.25 -23.90
N LYS A 746 -21.21 -5.07 -24.92
CA LYS A 746 -20.04 -4.87 -25.77
C LYS A 746 -20.40 -5.17 -27.23
N GLY A 747 -20.02 -4.24 -28.10
CA GLY A 747 -20.11 -4.41 -29.55
C GLY A 747 -18.72 -4.27 -30.19
N LYS A 748 -18.42 -5.10 -31.17
CA LYS A 748 -17.20 -5.00 -31.99
C LYS A 748 -17.57 -5.23 -33.45
N ALA A 749 -17.04 -4.39 -34.35
CA ALA A 749 -17.23 -4.52 -35.78
C ALA A 749 -15.90 -4.33 -36.51
N VAL A 750 -15.48 -5.33 -37.27
CA VAL A 750 -14.47 -5.22 -38.33
C VAL A 750 -15.19 -4.78 -39.60
N LEU A 751 -14.73 -3.70 -40.22
CA LEU A 751 -15.50 -2.96 -41.23
C LEU A 751 -15.30 -3.47 -42.67
N ASN A 752 -14.42 -4.46 -42.87
CA ASN A 752 -14.23 -5.15 -44.14
C ASN A 752 -13.92 -6.65 -43.89
N ASP A 753 -13.61 -7.38 -44.97
CA ASP A 753 -13.39 -8.83 -44.95
C ASP A 753 -11.88 -9.20 -44.98
N ASN A 754 -10.97 -8.23 -44.81
CA ASN A 754 -9.53 -8.41 -44.99
C ASN A 754 -8.78 -8.82 -43.71
N PHE A 755 -9.42 -9.58 -42.83
CA PHE A 755 -8.89 -10.02 -41.53
C PHE A 755 -8.81 -11.55 -41.46
N GLU A 756 -7.91 -12.06 -40.61
CA GLU A 756 -7.81 -13.51 -40.35
C GLU A 756 -8.67 -13.93 -39.16
N PHE A 757 -8.98 -15.23 -39.03
CA PHE A 757 -9.92 -15.72 -38.01
C PHE A 757 -9.53 -15.28 -36.58
N TYR A 758 -8.23 -15.26 -36.25
CA TYR A 758 -7.71 -14.81 -34.95
C TYR A 758 -7.78 -13.27 -34.73
N GLN A 759 -8.18 -12.50 -35.74
CA GLN A 759 -8.40 -11.04 -35.67
C GLN A 759 -9.88 -10.65 -35.65
N GLY A 760 -10.79 -11.59 -35.96
CA GLY A 760 -12.21 -11.36 -36.07
C GLY A 760 -12.89 -11.05 -34.74
N THR A 761 -14.22 -11.06 -34.77
CA THR A 761 -15.06 -10.81 -33.59
C THR A 761 -15.61 -12.13 -33.09
N THR A 762 -15.24 -12.52 -31.87
CA THR A 762 -15.59 -13.82 -31.30
C THR A 762 -16.50 -13.67 -30.10
N LEU A 763 -17.31 -14.71 -29.84
CA LEU A 763 -18.09 -14.89 -28.63
C LEU A 763 -17.93 -16.32 -28.10
N GLY A 764 -17.97 -16.48 -26.77
CA GLY A 764 -17.79 -17.73 -26.05
C GLY A 764 -16.58 -17.65 -25.12
N GLY A 765 -16.74 -18.06 -23.85
CA GLY A 765 -15.66 -18.05 -22.85
C GLY A 765 -16.02 -17.41 -21.51
N ASP A 766 -15.03 -17.15 -20.67
CA ASP A 766 -15.23 -16.77 -19.26
C ASP A 766 -15.87 -15.38 -19.01
N TYR A 767 -16.07 -14.55 -20.06
CA TYR A 767 -16.42 -13.13 -19.93
C TYR A 767 -17.64 -12.66 -20.74
N ASP A 768 -18.13 -13.47 -21.69
CA ASP A 768 -19.30 -13.13 -22.53
C ASP A 768 -20.35 -14.25 -22.46
N LEU A 769 -20.46 -15.11 -23.47
CA LEU A 769 -21.33 -16.28 -23.51
C LEU A 769 -20.73 -17.41 -22.68
N ARG A 770 -20.84 -17.32 -21.34
CA ARG A 770 -20.13 -18.19 -20.39
C ARG A 770 -20.44 -19.68 -20.50
N GLY A 771 -21.61 -20.02 -21.03
CA GLY A 771 -22.01 -21.42 -21.26
C GLY A 771 -21.45 -22.06 -22.53
N PHE A 772 -20.65 -21.35 -23.33
CA PHE A 772 -20.07 -21.85 -24.58
C PHE A 772 -18.55 -21.91 -24.50
N ARG A 773 -17.92 -22.79 -25.27
CA ARG A 773 -16.44 -22.89 -25.37
C ARG A 773 -15.80 -21.54 -25.72
N ASN A 774 -14.53 -21.37 -25.37
CA ASN A 774 -13.78 -20.17 -25.77
C ASN A 774 -13.85 -20.00 -27.30
N GLU A 775 -14.06 -18.76 -27.79
CA GLU A 775 -14.14 -18.43 -29.23
C GLU A 775 -15.13 -19.28 -30.06
N ARG A 776 -16.24 -19.71 -29.45
CA ARG A 776 -17.23 -20.59 -30.06
C ARG A 776 -17.83 -20.08 -31.38
N PHE A 777 -18.07 -18.78 -31.48
CA PHE A 777 -18.65 -18.13 -32.66
C PHE A 777 -17.72 -17.04 -33.17
N LEU A 778 -17.65 -16.86 -34.49
CA LEU A 778 -16.76 -15.89 -35.14
C LEU A 778 -17.46 -15.19 -36.30
N GLY A 779 -17.38 -13.86 -36.32
CA GLY A 779 -17.89 -13.05 -37.43
C GLY A 779 -17.14 -11.73 -37.61
N ASN A 780 -17.60 -10.93 -38.58
CA ASN A 780 -17.12 -9.56 -38.79
C ASN A 780 -17.67 -8.60 -37.73
N ARG A 781 -18.86 -8.88 -37.19
CA ARG A 781 -19.48 -8.09 -36.13
C ARG A 781 -19.91 -9.00 -35.00
N SER A 782 -19.90 -8.47 -33.79
CA SER A 782 -20.39 -9.16 -32.60
C SER A 782 -21.04 -8.17 -31.66
N PHE A 783 -22.00 -8.67 -30.91
CA PHE A 783 -22.61 -7.97 -29.80
C PHE A 783 -22.91 -9.01 -28.73
N TYR A 784 -22.63 -8.67 -27.47
CA TYR A 784 -23.15 -9.41 -26.34
C TYR A 784 -23.54 -8.47 -25.22
N GLN A 785 -24.44 -8.96 -24.39
CA GLN A 785 -24.65 -8.46 -23.04
C GLN A 785 -24.53 -9.62 -22.05
N SER A 786 -23.74 -9.39 -21.01
CA SER A 786 -23.59 -10.29 -19.87
C SER A 786 -24.10 -9.59 -18.62
N SER A 787 -25.10 -10.17 -17.97
CA SER A 787 -25.74 -9.60 -16.79
C SER A 787 -25.65 -10.56 -15.61
N ASP A 788 -25.31 -10.04 -14.43
CA ASP A 788 -25.31 -10.74 -13.17
C ASP A 788 -26.25 -10.05 -12.17
N ILE A 789 -27.08 -10.83 -11.49
CA ILE A 789 -27.63 -10.46 -10.18
C ILE A 789 -26.69 -11.05 -9.13
N ARG A 790 -26.05 -10.18 -8.37
CA ARG A 790 -25.07 -10.57 -7.34
C ARG A 790 -25.69 -10.36 -5.98
N LEU A 791 -25.79 -11.44 -5.21
CA LEU A 791 -26.22 -11.40 -3.83
C LEU A 791 -25.02 -11.58 -2.92
N ASN A 792 -24.68 -10.51 -2.20
CA ASN A 792 -23.76 -10.54 -1.08
C ASN A 792 -24.41 -11.26 0.10
N LEU A 793 -24.10 -12.55 0.24
CA LEU A 793 -24.59 -13.39 1.33
C LEU A 793 -24.03 -12.95 2.67
N GLY A 794 -22.88 -12.29 2.63
CA GLY A 794 -22.35 -11.59 3.76
C GLY A 794 -20.87 -11.37 3.62
N LYS A 795 -20.31 -10.91 4.72
CA LYS A 795 -18.87 -10.79 4.84
C LYS A 795 -18.38 -12.04 5.55
N ILE A 796 -17.36 -12.73 5.00
CA ILE A 796 -16.48 -13.56 5.81
C ILE A 796 -15.66 -12.59 6.62
N LYS A 797 -16.35 -12.16 7.66
CA LYS A 797 -15.86 -11.40 8.78
C LYS A 797 -14.71 -12.21 9.43
N ARG A 798 -14.61 -13.53 9.17
CA ARG A 798 -13.67 -14.53 9.70
C ARG A 798 -12.22 -14.64 9.23
N THR A 799 -11.63 -13.61 8.62
CA THR A 799 -10.35 -13.74 7.90
C THR A 799 -9.55 -12.45 7.79
N ILE A 800 -8.21 -12.44 7.93
CA ILE A 800 -7.28 -11.26 8.10
C ILE A 800 -7.65 -10.01 7.32
N ILE A 801 -8.16 -10.18 6.11
CA ILE A 801 -8.70 -9.11 5.28
C ILE A 801 -10.21 -9.30 5.29
N PRO A 802 -11.01 -8.27 5.65
CA PRO A 802 -12.46 -8.32 5.51
C PRO A 802 -12.85 -8.86 4.14
N MET A 803 -13.34 -10.10 4.12
CA MET A 803 -13.76 -10.73 2.89
C MET A 803 -15.26 -10.63 2.77
N SER A 804 -15.72 -10.36 1.56
CA SER A 804 -17.11 -10.50 1.16
C SER A 804 -17.25 -11.78 0.36
N TYR A 805 -18.34 -12.49 0.56
CA TYR A 805 -18.66 -13.66 -0.23
C TYR A 805 -20.12 -13.60 -0.64
N GLY A 806 -20.43 -14.28 -1.72
CA GLY A 806 -21.79 -14.33 -2.17
C GLY A 806 -21.98 -15.26 -3.33
N VAL A 807 -23.20 -15.20 -3.81
CA VAL A 807 -23.62 -15.92 -5.01
C VAL A 807 -23.85 -14.90 -6.11
N LEU A 808 -23.77 -15.37 -7.34
CA LEU A 808 -24.27 -14.65 -8.51
C LEU A 808 -25.17 -15.59 -9.31
N GLY A 809 -26.24 -15.04 -9.87
CA GLY A 809 -26.99 -15.62 -10.99
C GLY A 809 -26.72 -14.78 -12.22
N GLY A 810 -26.39 -15.41 -13.34
CA GLY A 810 -26.00 -14.73 -14.56
C GLY A 810 -26.82 -15.17 -15.76
N PHE A 811 -27.06 -14.22 -16.67
CA PHE A 811 -27.64 -14.45 -17.98
C PHE A 811 -26.81 -13.68 -19.02
N ASP A 812 -26.37 -14.41 -20.03
CA ASP A 812 -25.60 -13.88 -21.14
C ASP A 812 -26.41 -14.08 -22.41
N TYR A 813 -26.38 -13.09 -23.28
CA TYR A 813 -26.91 -13.23 -24.62
C TYR A 813 -26.04 -12.50 -25.62
N GLY A 814 -25.93 -13.04 -26.83
CA GLY A 814 -25.01 -12.50 -27.82
C GLY A 814 -25.15 -13.15 -29.17
N ARG A 815 -24.55 -12.49 -30.16
CA ARG A 815 -24.61 -12.89 -31.56
C ARG A 815 -23.39 -12.39 -32.31
N VAL A 816 -22.94 -13.16 -33.28
CA VAL A 816 -22.02 -12.70 -34.32
C VAL A 816 -22.74 -12.55 -35.65
N TRP A 817 -22.18 -11.74 -36.54
CA TRP A 817 -22.65 -11.60 -37.91
C TRP A 817 -21.47 -11.79 -38.86
N LYS A 818 -21.66 -12.68 -39.84
CA LYS A 818 -20.79 -12.82 -41.01
C LYS A 818 -21.47 -12.20 -42.23
N LYS A 819 -20.71 -11.53 -43.08
CA LYS A 819 -21.24 -10.98 -44.34
C LYS A 819 -21.77 -12.11 -45.23
N GLY A 820 -22.98 -11.96 -45.75
CA GLY A 820 -23.64 -12.96 -46.61
C GLY A 820 -24.31 -14.11 -45.86
N GLU A 821 -24.22 -14.16 -44.53
CA GLU A 821 -24.98 -15.12 -43.71
C GLU A 821 -26.37 -14.57 -43.38
N SER A 822 -27.40 -15.39 -43.57
CA SER A 822 -28.75 -15.14 -43.06
C SER A 822 -28.97 -16.06 -41.86
N SER A 823 -28.96 -15.47 -40.67
CA SER A 823 -29.24 -16.14 -39.40
C SER A 823 -30.04 -15.15 -38.56
N ASP A 824 -31.00 -15.60 -37.77
CA ASP A 824 -31.66 -14.76 -36.75
C ASP A 824 -31.38 -15.26 -35.33
N LYS A 825 -30.47 -16.22 -35.20
CA LYS A 825 -30.18 -16.91 -33.96
C LYS A 825 -29.45 -16.00 -32.97
N TRP A 826 -30.02 -15.86 -31.80
CA TRP A 826 -29.35 -15.29 -30.63
C TRP A 826 -28.93 -16.42 -29.71
N HIS A 827 -27.69 -16.39 -29.28
CA HIS A 827 -27.16 -17.35 -28.33
C HIS A 827 -27.37 -16.84 -26.93
N GLN A 828 -27.72 -17.74 -26.02
CA GLN A 828 -27.98 -17.41 -24.63
C GLN A 828 -27.34 -18.45 -23.72
N SER A 829 -26.77 -18.02 -22.60
CA SER A 829 -26.34 -18.92 -21.54
C SER A 829 -26.77 -18.38 -20.20
N PHE A 830 -27.10 -19.30 -19.29
CA PHE A 830 -27.47 -18.95 -17.93
C PHE A 830 -26.68 -19.81 -16.95
N GLY A 831 -26.50 -19.28 -15.75
CA GLY A 831 -25.68 -19.95 -14.78
C GLY A 831 -25.60 -19.19 -13.48
N GLY A 832 -24.67 -19.64 -12.64
CA GLY A 832 -24.41 -19.01 -11.36
C GLY A 832 -23.03 -19.32 -10.85
N GLY A 833 -22.70 -18.76 -9.71
CA GLY A 833 -21.40 -18.99 -9.12
C GLY A 833 -21.27 -18.47 -7.70
N LEU A 834 -20.15 -18.84 -7.09
CA LEU A 834 -19.72 -18.34 -5.80
C LEU A 834 -18.54 -17.40 -6.01
N TRP A 835 -18.50 -16.33 -5.23
CA TRP A 835 -17.39 -15.39 -5.26
C TRP A 835 -16.93 -15.07 -3.84
N LEU A 836 -15.65 -14.71 -3.74
CA LEU A 836 -14.97 -14.27 -2.53
C LEU A 836 -14.09 -13.08 -2.90
N ASN A 837 -14.18 -11.99 -2.15
CA ASN A 837 -13.37 -10.78 -2.35
C ASN A 837 -12.86 -10.23 -1.01
N GLY A 838 -11.55 -10.21 -0.83
CA GLY A 838 -10.86 -9.56 0.30
C GLY A 838 -10.22 -8.24 -0.10
N LEU A 839 -10.96 -7.12 0.06
CA LEU A 839 -10.51 -5.72 -0.08
C LEU A 839 -9.53 -5.43 -1.23
N ASN A 840 -9.79 -5.91 -2.45
CA ASN A 840 -8.91 -5.77 -3.63
C ASN A 840 -7.56 -6.51 -3.55
N VAL A 841 -7.30 -7.28 -2.48
CA VAL A 841 -6.06 -8.04 -2.28
C VAL A 841 -6.21 -9.48 -2.74
N LEU A 842 -7.40 -10.07 -2.57
CA LEU A 842 -7.71 -11.44 -2.93
C LEU A 842 -9.07 -11.50 -3.62
N THR A 843 -9.13 -12.14 -4.79
CA THR A 843 -10.40 -12.46 -5.44
C THR A 843 -10.40 -13.94 -5.81
N ALA A 844 -11.49 -14.62 -5.45
CA ALA A 844 -11.74 -15.98 -5.89
C ALA A 844 -13.15 -16.07 -6.47
N ARG A 845 -13.32 -16.85 -7.54
CA ARG A 845 -14.61 -17.07 -8.19
C ARG A 845 -14.68 -18.49 -8.71
N ILE A 846 -15.80 -19.15 -8.52
CA ILE A 846 -16.18 -20.39 -9.20
C ILE A 846 -17.55 -20.19 -9.85
N THR A 847 -17.69 -20.58 -11.11
CA THR A 847 -18.94 -20.40 -11.88
C THR A 847 -19.30 -21.66 -12.64
N TYR A 848 -20.60 -21.91 -12.77
CA TYR A 848 -21.21 -22.95 -13.59
C TYR A 848 -22.20 -22.28 -14.55
N PHE A 849 -21.98 -22.41 -15.86
CA PHE A 849 -22.86 -21.86 -16.89
C PHE A 849 -23.21 -22.92 -17.94
N LYS A 850 -24.44 -22.86 -18.45
CA LYS A 850 -24.95 -23.80 -19.44
C LYS A 850 -25.67 -23.05 -20.56
N SER A 851 -25.58 -23.60 -21.76
CA SER A 851 -26.39 -23.23 -22.92
C SER A 851 -27.16 -24.44 -23.45
N ALA A 852 -28.18 -24.20 -24.28
CA ALA A 852 -28.88 -25.27 -24.98
C ALA A 852 -27.99 -25.87 -26.07
N GLY A 853 -27.85 -27.21 -26.06
CA GLY A 853 -27.01 -27.92 -27.03
C GLY A 853 -25.50 -27.81 -26.80
N GLU A 854 -25.07 -27.35 -25.63
CA GLU A 854 -23.65 -27.29 -25.25
C GLU A 854 -23.46 -27.92 -23.87
N GLU A 855 -22.27 -28.47 -23.63
CA GLU A 855 -21.88 -28.96 -22.31
C GLU A 855 -21.79 -27.81 -21.30
N ALA A 856 -22.10 -28.11 -20.04
CA ALA A 856 -21.99 -27.11 -18.99
C ALA A 856 -20.54 -26.84 -18.62
N ARG A 857 -20.20 -25.57 -18.41
CA ARG A 857 -18.83 -25.11 -18.14
C ARG A 857 -18.65 -24.74 -16.68
N ILE A 858 -17.64 -25.34 -16.05
CA ILE A 858 -17.14 -24.95 -14.72
C ILE A 858 -15.85 -24.15 -14.90
N ALA A 859 -15.81 -22.94 -14.36
CA ALA A 859 -14.61 -22.10 -14.35
C ALA A 859 -14.26 -21.67 -12.93
N PHE A 860 -12.97 -21.62 -12.62
CA PHE A 860 -12.42 -21.18 -11.34
C PHE A 860 -11.27 -20.18 -11.55
N GLY A 861 -11.19 -19.18 -10.69
CA GLY A 861 -10.06 -18.25 -10.65
C GLY A 861 -9.73 -17.85 -9.23
N LEU A 862 -8.44 -17.81 -8.91
CA LEU A 862 -7.86 -17.28 -7.68
C LEU A 862 -6.75 -16.28 -8.05
N GLY A 863 -7.03 -15.00 -7.82
CA GLY A 863 -6.11 -13.90 -8.07
C GLY A 863 -5.71 -13.17 -6.79
N PHE A 864 -4.45 -12.75 -6.73
CA PHE A 864 -3.91 -11.94 -5.63
C PHE A 864 -3.42 -10.59 -6.17
N GLY A 865 -4.08 -9.52 -5.75
CA GLY A 865 -3.63 -8.13 -5.89
C GLY A 865 -3.52 -7.53 -7.29
N PHE A 866 -3.80 -6.22 -7.32
CA PHE A 866 -3.55 -5.16 -8.33
C PHE A 866 -4.28 -5.17 -9.67
#